data_AF-A0A5E4A9W0-F1
#
_entry.id   AF-A0A5E4A9W0-F1
#
_cell.length_a   1.000
_cell.length_b   1.000
_cell.length_c   1.000
_cell.angle_alpha   90.00
_cell.angle_beta   90.00
_cell.angle_gamma   90.00
#
_symmetry.space_group_name_H-M   'P 1'
#
loop_
_entity.id
_entity.type
_entity.pdbx_description
1 polymer ?
#
loop_
_entity_poly.entity_id
_entity_poly.type
_entity_poly.pdbx_seq_one_letter_code
_entity_poly.pdbx_strand_id
1 'polypeptide(L)'
;MLEPPALPCAPAARSLAGPEGPMLPATAGDGLCRLSTYLEELEAVELKKFKLYLGTAAELGEDKIPWGRLEPAGPLEMAQLLVTHLGTREAWLLTLRIFDRIHRKDLWERGQREDLVRVTPPHGSCSLGSLSAGLVDVCPNTPRKDPRETYRDYVRRKFRLMEDRNARLGECVNLSRRYTRLLLGKDHSNPMRAQQKLLDTGRGHQSSPIQIETLFEPDEERPEPPRTVVLQGAAGMGKSMLAHKLMLDWADGRLFQDRFDYLFYIHCREMNRSVAERSVKELISSCWPEAGVPLRALVCAPERLLLIIDGFDELKPSFHDPQGSWCLCWEERRPTELLLGSLIRKKLLPELSLLITTRPSALEKLHGLLEHPRHVEILGFSEAERKEYFHKYFRSAEQATQVLSFVRDNEPLFTMCFVPMVCWVVCTCLKQQLEGGGLLRQPFRTTTAVYTLYLLSLMQPKPGTPTLKCPLNHRGLCSLAADGLWNQKILFEEQDLQKHGLDGVDVSAFLNVTIFQKDIDCEKFYSFIHLSFQEFFAAMHYILEGGERGPGPEQTMTRLLTEYGFSERSFLALTVRFLFGLLNGEMRSYLEKHLCWKTLPHVKMELLEWIQSKARSEGSTLQQGSLEFFSCLYEIQEEEFIQQALSPFQVVVVGDIATKMEHMVCSFCARSCRSVLVLHLYGAAYSADQEGSSTWPSETQAPSGPM
;
A
#
# COMPACT_ATOMS: atom_id res chain seq x y z
N MET A 1 47.66 -25.82 64.30
CA MET A 1 48.79 -25.97 63.35
C MET A 1 48.24 -25.89 61.95
N LEU A 2 48.71 -25.10 61.01
CA LEU A 2 49.59 -23.92 60.97
C LEU A 2 49.22 -23.25 59.61
N GLU A 3 48.97 -21.95 59.60
CA GLU A 3 48.94 -21.16 58.36
C GLU A 3 50.34 -21.13 57.72
N PRO A 4 50.42 -20.87 56.41
CA PRO A 4 51.49 -20.09 55.82
C PRO A 4 50.96 -18.80 55.13
N PRO A 5 51.84 -17.80 54.88
CA PRO A 5 51.51 -16.38 55.04
C PRO A 5 51.31 -15.57 53.75
N ALA A 6 50.79 -14.36 53.95
CA ALA A 6 50.42 -13.30 52.99
C ALA A 6 51.62 -12.57 52.35
N LEU A 7 51.51 -11.98 51.15
CA LEU A 7 51.09 -10.59 50.79
C LEU A 7 51.53 -10.33 49.30
N PRO A 8 51.22 -9.21 48.60
CA PRO A 8 50.11 -8.25 48.65
C PRO A 8 49.51 -7.87 47.26
N CYS A 9 48.47 -7.03 47.26
CA CYS A 9 47.72 -6.50 46.11
C CYS A 9 48.28 -5.19 45.48
N ALA A 10 47.89 -5.01 44.19
CA ALA A 10 47.68 -3.78 43.38
C ALA A 10 48.91 -3.09 42.73
N PRO A 11 48.76 -2.30 41.62
CA PRO A 11 47.53 -1.85 40.94
C PRO A 11 47.48 -2.03 39.40
N ALA A 12 46.28 -1.93 38.83
CA ALA A 12 46.02 -1.82 37.39
C ALA A 12 46.05 -0.35 36.92
N ALA A 13 46.75 -0.07 35.82
CA ALA A 13 46.84 1.24 35.20
C ALA A 13 46.16 1.27 33.81
N ARG A 14 45.11 2.10 33.76
CA ARG A 14 44.59 2.98 32.69
C ARG A 14 44.94 2.68 31.21
N SER A 15 43.89 2.50 30.41
CA SER A 15 43.85 2.83 28.97
C SER A 15 42.75 3.88 28.73
N LEU A 16 43.09 4.89 27.92
CA LEU A 16 42.37 6.14 27.66
C LEU A 16 41.12 5.94 26.77
N ALA A 17 39.98 6.45 27.21
CA ALA A 17 38.80 6.69 26.37
C ALA A 17 38.84 8.15 25.84
N GLY A 18 38.69 8.32 24.53
CA GLY A 18 38.44 9.61 23.87
C GLY A 18 36.99 10.07 24.03
N PRO A 19 36.66 11.31 23.67
CA PRO A 19 35.40 11.94 24.05
C PRO A 19 34.24 11.40 23.20
N GLU A 20 33.31 10.68 23.83
CA GLU A 20 31.98 10.42 23.28
C GLU A 20 31.21 11.74 23.20
N GLY A 21 30.66 12.04 22.02
CA GLY A 21 29.71 13.14 21.85
C GLY A 21 28.41 12.87 22.63
N PRO A 22 27.69 13.91 23.09
CA PRO A 22 26.57 13.70 24.00
C PRO A 22 25.40 13.00 23.29
N MET A 23 25.09 11.78 23.75
CA MET A 23 23.82 11.11 23.45
C MET A 23 22.67 11.88 24.14
N LEU A 24 21.65 12.27 23.36
CA LEU A 24 20.44 12.92 23.85
C LEU A 24 19.55 11.89 24.59
N PRO A 25 19.04 12.20 25.79
CA PRO A 25 18.14 11.31 26.53
C PRO A 25 16.79 11.15 25.83
N ALA A 26 16.16 9.98 25.95
CA ALA A 26 14.93 9.58 25.25
C ALA A 26 13.71 10.52 25.45
N THR A 27 13.71 11.37 26.49
CA THR A 27 12.70 12.40 26.73
C THR A 27 12.89 13.67 25.89
N ALA A 28 14.05 13.86 25.27
CA ALA A 28 14.34 14.98 24.38
C ALA A 28 13.63 14.85 23.01
N GLY A 29 13.38 13.61 22.56
CA GLY A 29 12.76 13.33 21.26
C GLY A 29 11.33 13.86 21.11
N ASP A 30 10.49 13.68 22.14
CA ASP A 30 9.09 14.13 22.11
C ASP A 30 8.97 15.66 22.07
N GLY A 31 9.78 16.37 22.88
CA GLY A 31 9.72 17.83 22.91
C GLY A 31 10.41 18.50 21.72
N LEU A 32 11.40 17.85 21.09
CA LEU A 32 12.02 18.34 19.86
C LEU A 32 11.06 18.25 18.67
N CYS A 33 10.36 17.12 18.52
CA CYS A 33 9.31 16.97 17.51
C CYS A 33 8.20 18.00 17.72
N ARG A 34 7.76 18.21 18.97
CA ARG A 34 6.74 19.22 19.31
C ARG A 34 7.16 20.65 18.93
N LEU A 35 8.39 21.05 19.28
CA LEU A 35 8.92 22.36 18.91
C LEU A 35 9.04 22.54 17.39
N SER A 36 9.50 21.51 16.67
CA SER A 36 9.63 21.56 15.20
C SER A 36 8.27 21.82 14.54
N THR A 37 7.23 21.06 14.93
CA THR A 37 5.88 21.22 14.37
C THR A 37 5.34 22.63 14.53
N TYR A 38 5.55 23.25 15.70
CA TYR A 38 5.11 24.62 15.95
C TYR A 38 5.90 25.67 15.17
N LEU A 39 7.20 25.46 14.95
CA LEU A 39 8.04 26.36 14.15
C LEU A 39 7.79 26.21 12.65
N GLU A 40 7.35 25.03 12.19
CA GLU A 40 6.96 24.75 10.79
C GLU A 40 5.66 25.46 10.40
N GLU A 41 4.80 25.80 11.37
CA GLU A 41 3.59 26.59 11.16
C GLU A 41 3.87 28.10 10.95
N LEU A 42 5.12 28.56 11.07
CA LEU A 42 5.50 29.95 10.80
C LEU A 42 5.77 30.18 9.30
N GLU A 43 5.21 31.25 8.74
CA GLU A 43 5.61 31.69 7.40
C GLU A 43 7.07 32.18 7.39
N ALA A 44 7.72 32.23 6.22
CA ALA A 44 9.12 32.64 6.11
C ALA A 44 9.43 34.01 6.75
N VAL A 45 8.49 34.96 6.68
CA VAL A 45 8.61 36.28 7.31
C VAL A 45 8.46 36.20 8.83
N GLU A 46 7.58 35.33 9.32
CA GLU A 46 7.33 35.10 10.75
C GLU A 46 8.49 34.36 11.41
N LEU A 47 9.06 33.36 10.72
CA LEU A 47 10.26 32.66 11.16
C LEU A 47 11.47 33.61 11.24
N LYS A 48 11.59 34.56 10.30
CA LYS A 48 12.61 35.60 10.36
C LYS A 48 12.41 36.53 11.57
N LYS A 49 11.17 36.92 11.88
CA LYS A 49 10.85 37.68 13.10
C LYS A 49 11.15 36.87 14.36
N PHE A 50 10.79 35.59 14.38
CA PHE A 50 11.07 34.66 15.48
C PHE A 50 12.57 34.59 15.78
N LYS A 51 13.41 34.41 14.75
CA LYS A 51 14.88 34.42 14.86
C LYS A 51 15.41 35.74 15.42
N LEU A 52 14.88 36.87 14.94
CA LEU A 52 15.28 38.20 15.41
C LEU A 52 14.97 38.38 16.90
N TYR A 53 13.77 38.00 17.34
CA TYR A 53 13.38 38.06 18.75
C TYR A 53 14.24 37.13 19.61
N LEU A 54 14.56 35.94 19.10
CA LEU A 54 15.45 35.01 19.78
C LEU A 54 16.87 35.59 19.96
N GLY A 55 17.43 36.24 18.93
CA GLY A 55 18.73 36.91 19.01
C GLY A 55 18.76 38.09 20.00
N THR A 56 17.60 38.69 20.28
CA THR A 56 17.45 39.80 21.25
C THR A 56 16.96 39.35 22.63
N ALA A 57 16.66 38.07 22.83
CA ALA A 57 16.09 37.59 24.09
C ALA A 57 17.11 37.72 25.24
N ALA A 58 16.81 38.60 26.20
CA ALA A 58 17.66 38.86 27.37
C ALA A 58 17.84 37.64 28.29
N GLU A 59 16.96 36.65 28.17
CA GLU A 59 16.90 35.44 28.98
C GLU A 59 17.96 34.39 28.63
N LEU A 60 18.69 34.58 27.52
CA LEU A 60 19.81 33.72 27.11
C LEU A 60 21.15 34.04 27.81
N GLY A 61 21.22 35.13 28.61
CA GLY A 61 22.46 35.50 29.30
C GLY A 61 23.66 35.72 28.37
N GLU A 62 24.87 35.34 28.82
CA GLU A 62 26.10 35.33 28.00
C GLU A 62 26.14 34.17 26.97
N ASP A 63 25.22 33.22 27.04
CA ASP A 63 25.12 32.04 26.16
C ASP A 63 24.13 32.27 24.99
N LYS A 64 24.30 33.38 24.26
CA LYS A 64 23.48 33.64 23.07
C LYS A 64 23.86 32.72 21.92
N ILE A 65 22.85 32.09 21.31
CA ILE A 65 23.04 31.32 20.07
C ILE A 65 23.56 32.27 18.98
N PRO A 66 24.75 32.02 18.39
CA PRO A 66 25.35 32.94 17.42
C PRO A 66 24.46 33.16 16.20
N TRP A 67 24.31 34.42 15.77
CA TRP A 67 23.43 34.77 14.64
C TRP A 67 23.76 34.01 13.36
N GLY A 68 25.04 33.73 13.09
CA GLY A 68 25.47 32.94 11.93
C GLY A 68 24.97 31.50 11.90
N ARG A 69 24.52 30.93 13.03
CA ARG A 69 23.81 29.64 13.08
C ARG A 69 22.30 29.78 13.02
N LEU A 70 21.74 30.89 13.51
CA LEU A 70 20.30 31.16 13.49
C LEU A 70 19.79 31.59 12.11
N GLU A 71 20.58 32.38 11.38
CA GLU A 71 20.20 32.95 10.09
C GLU A 71 19.85 31.88 9.03
N PRO A 72 20.70 30.88 8.75
CA PRO A 72 20.38 29.84 7.77
C PRO A 72 19.40 28.77 8.29
N ALA A 73 19.17 28.68 9.61
CA ALA A 73 18.48 27.54 10.20
C ALA A 73 17.01 27.41 9.79
N GLY A 74 16.59 26.25 9.28
CA GLY A 74 15.18 25.92 9.07
C GLY A 74 14.42 25.69 10.39
N PRO A 75 13.09 25.49 10.36
CA PRO A 75 12.28 25.22 11.57
C PRO A 75 12.80 24.07 12.45
N LEU A 76 13.19 22.95 11.83
CA LEU A 76 13.74 21.79 12.53
C LEU A 76 15.11 22.07 13.16
N GLU A 77 15.99 22.74 12.42
CA GLU A 77 17.32 23.13 12.90
C GLU A 77 17.20 24.16 14.04
N MET A 78 16.20 25.06 13.97
CA MET A 78 15.87 25.99 15.05
C MET A 78 15.37 25.25 16.30
N ALA A 79 14.50 24.25 16.16
CA ALA A 79 14.05 23.41 17.27
C ALA A 79 15.22 22.65 17.93
N GLN A 80 16.12 22.09 17.11
CA GLN A 80 17.35 21.44 17.57
C GLN A 80 18.24 22.41 18.34
N LEU A 81 18.54 23.58 17.76
CA LEU A 81 19.37 24.60 18.42
C LEU A 81 18.78 25.04 19.76
N LEU A 82 17.47 25.29 19.83
CA LEU A 82 16.80 25.69 21.07
C LEU A 82 16.87 24.60 22.15
N VAL A 83 16.55 23.36 21.80
CA VAL A 83 16.56 22.24 22.75
C VAL A 83 17.98 21.91 23.21
N THR A 84 18.97 21.98 22.32
CA THR A 84 20.38 21.73 22.66
C THR A 84 20.96 22.83 23.57
N HIS A 85 20.57 24.09 23.37
CA HIS A 85 21.11 25.21 24.15
C HIS A 85 20.39 25.46 25.48
N LEU A 86 19.07 25.24 25.55
CA LEU A 86 18.26 25.59 26.73
C LEU A 86 17.69 24.40 27.49
N GLY A 87 17.65 23.22 26.86
CA GLY A 87 16.84 22.10 27.34
C GLY A 87 15.39 22.20 26.85
N THR A 88 14.71 21.05 26.82
CA THR A 88 13.41 20.88 26.16
C THR A 88 12.30 21.76 26.74
N ARG A 89 12.26 21.95 28.07
CA ARG A 89 11.18 22.66 28.75
C ARG A 89 11.35 24.18 28.63
N GLU A 90 12.57 24.66 28.80
CA GLU A 90 12.94 26.06 28.71
C GLU A 90 12.84 26.56 27.26
N ALA A 91 13.27 25.73 26.29
CA ALA A 91 13.09 25.97 24.86
C ALA A 91 11.60 26.15 24.49
N TRP A 92 10.73 25.31 25.06
CA TRP A 92 9.29 25.37 24.83
C TRP A 92 8.68 26.67 25.39
N LEU A 93 8.98 27.01 26.65
CA LEU A 93 8.47 28.23 27.29
C LEU A 93 8.98 29.51 26.61
N LEU A 94 10.22 29.53 26.14
CA LEU A 94 10.76 30.65 25.36
C LEU A 94 10.05 30.78 24.01
N THR A 95 9.81 29.66 23.34
CA THR A 95 9.12 29.62 22.03
C THR A 95 7.70 30.15 22.13
N LEU A 96 6.93 29.74 23.15
CA LEU A 96 5.58 30.29 23.37
C LEU A 96 5.60 31.80 23.61
N ARG A 97 6.53 32.31 24.41
CA ARG A 97 6.66 33.76 24.64
C ARG A 97 7.01 34.53 23.37
N ILE A 98 7.84 33.96 22.49
CA ILE A 98 8.15 34.58 21.20
C ILE A 98 6.92 34.55 20.29
N PHE A 99 6.11 33.48 20.28
CA PHE A 99 4.85 33.43 19.51
C PHE A 99 3.87 34.55 19.89
N ASP A 100 3.74 34.85 21.18
CA ASP A 100 2.94 36.00 21.63
C ASP A 100 3.50 37.32 21.10
N ARG A 101 4.83 37.50 21.10
CA ARG A 101 5.51 38.71 20.59
C ARG A 101 5.48 38.89 19.07
N ILE A 102 5.41 37.79 18.30
CA ILE A 102 5.27 37.86 16.83
C ILE A 102 3.81 37.89 16.36
N HIS A 103 2.85 38.06 17.29
CA HIS A 103 1.41 38.09 17.04
C HIS A 103 0.77 36.78 16.55
N ARG A 104 1.41 35.63 16.83
CA ARG A 104 0.85 34.28 16.60
C ARG A 104 0.12 33.76 17.84
N LYS A 105 -0.97 34.44 18.19
CA LYS A 105 -1.81 34.07 19.37
C LYS A 105 -2.41 32.68 19.24
N ASP A 106 -2.71 32.24 18.03
CA ASP A 106 -3.21 30.90 17.71
C ASP A 106 -2.25 29.79 18.16
N LEU A 107 -0.94 29.99 17.98
CA LEU A 107 0.10 29.05 18.43
C LEU A 107 0.32 29.14 19.94
N TRP A 108 0.33 30.34 20.49
CA TRP A 108 0.49 30.54 21.93
C TRP A 108 -0.65 29.91 22.75
N GLU A 109 -1.92 30.14 22.38
CA GLU A 109 -3.10 29.58 23.06
C GLU A 109 -3.18 28.05 22.93
N ARG A 110 -2.77 27.52 21.77
CA ARG A 110 -2.71 26.06 21.54
C ARG A 110 -1.63 25.42 22.40
N GLY A 111 -0.44 26.01 22.43
CA GLY A 111 0.67 25.52 23.24
C GLY A 111 0.42 25.57 24.74
N GLN A 112 -0.30 26.60 25.24
CA GLN A 112 -0.71 26.67 26.65
C GLN A 112 -1.74 25.61 27.05
N ARG A 113 -2.74 25.34 26.19
CA ARG A 113 -3.74 24.29 26.45
C ARG A 113 -3.11 22.91 26.55
N GLU A 114 -2.14 22.62 25.67
CA GLU A 114 -1.42 21.36 25.70
C GLU A 114 -0.51 21.22 26.95
N ASP A 115 0.02 22.32 27.49
CA ASP A 115 0.84 22.29 28.72
C ASP A 115 -0.02 22.01 29.97
N LEU A 116 -1.23 22.56 30.03
CA LEU A 116 -2.19 22.33 31.13
C LEU A 116 -2.63 20.86 31.24
N VAL A 117 -2.69 20.13 30.12
CA VAL A 117 -3.07 18.71 30.09
C VAL A 117 -1.97 17.80 30.67
N ARG A 118 -0.69 18.23 30.66
CA ARG A 118 0.44 17.42 31.15
C ARG A 118 0.78 17.61 32.64
N VAL A 119 0.22 18.62 33.33
CA VAL A 119 0.60 18.93 34.73
C VAL A 119 -0.28 18.22 35.79
N THR A 120 -1.39 17.57 35.42
CA THR A 120 -2.22 16.79 36.36
C THR A 120 -1.70 15.35 36.53
N PRO A 121 -1.23 14.92 37.72
CA PRO A 121 -0.90 13.53 37.99
C PRO A 121 -2.16 12.70 38.28
N PRO A 122 -2.19 11.39 37.97
CA PRO A 122 -3.28 10.51 38.35
C PRO A 122 -3.08 9.95 39.77
N HIS A 123 -4.15 9.96 40.55
CA HIS A 123 -4.37 9.38 41.89
C HIS A 123 -4.11 10.25 43.13
N GLY A 124 -5.21 10.63 43.75
CA GLY A 124 -5.31 11.11 45.13
C GLY A 124 -6.77 11.40 45.48
N SER A 125 -7.43 10.47 46.17
CA SER A 125 -8.80 10.57 46.68
C SER A 125 -9.00 11.75 47.65
N CYS A 126 -10.12 12.46 47.58
CA CYS A 126 -10.86 12.93 48.76
C CYS A 126 -12.24 13.55 48.42
N SER A 127 -13.28 12.85 48.85
CA SER A 127 -14.44 13.31 49.64
C SER A 127 -15.16 14.63 49.33
N LEU A 128 -16.47 14.43 49.08
CA LEU A 128 -17.62 15.33 49.17
C LEU A 128 -17.50 16.52 50.14
N GLY A 129 -17.85 17.72 49.67
CA GLY A 129 -18.07 18.90 50.53
C GLY A 129 -18.44 20.16 49.74
N SER A 130 -19.74 20.41 49.63
CA SER A 130 -20.43 21.68 49.32
C SER A 130 -19.55 22.95 49.32
N LEU A 131 -19.62 23.74 48.24
CA LEU A 131 -19.96 25.17 48.27
C LEU A 131 -20.27 25.68 46.86
N SER A 132 -21.43 26.34 46.76
CA SER A 132 -21.98 27.04 45.61
C SER A 132 -21.24 28.33 45.25
N ALA A 133 -21.50 28.79 44.02
CA ALA A 133 -21.43 30.15 43.49
C ALA A 133 -20.12 30.55 42.77
N GLY A 134 -20.26 30.85 41.48
CA GLY A 134 -19.22 31.47 40.66
C GLY A 134 -19.32 31.16 39.17
N LEU A 135 -20.46 31.44 38.54
CA LEU A 135 -20.57 31.56 37.08
C LEU A 135 -19.63 32.68 36.62
N VAL A 136 -18.53 32.33 35.95
CA VAL A 136 -17.80 33.25 35.10
C VAL A 136 -18.19 32.93 33.66
N ASP A 137 -18.98 33.86 33.13
CA ASP A 137 -19.52 33.94 31.79
C ASP A 137 -18.40 33.84 30.74
N VAL A 138 -18.39 32.75 29.97
CA VAL A 138 -17.51 32.60 28.80
C VAL A 138 -18.24 33.23 27.62
N CYS A 139 -17.63 34.28 27.05
CA CYS A 139 -18.11 35.00 25.88
C CYS A 139 -18.69 34.07 24.79
N PRO A 140 -19.99 34.19 24.45
CA PRO A 140 -20.59 33.36 23.42
C PRO A 140 -20.50 34.10 22.09
N ASN A 141 -19.43 33.97 21.31
CA ASN A 141 -19.40 34.45 19.92
C ASN A 141 -18.26 33.86 19.05
N THR A 142 -18.08 32.54 19.07
CA THR A 142 -17.60 31.83 17.89
C THR A 142 -18.71 30.87 17.46
N PRO A 143 -19.27 30.99 16.23
CA PRO A 143 -20.27 30.03 15.77
C PRO A 143 -19.66 28.63 15.85
N ARG A 144 -20.28 27.73 16.63
CA ARG A 144 -19.90 26.32 16.65
C ARG A 144 -20.04 25.83 15.21
N LYS A 145 -18.92 25.49 14.56
CA LYS A 145 -18.94 24.86 13.24
C LYS A 145 -19.84 23.63 13.31
N ASP A 146 -20.64 23.41 12.26
CA ASP A 146 -21.44 22.19 12.13
C ASP A 146 -20.54 20.96 12.35
N PRO A 147 -20.88 20.04 13.27
CA PRO A 147 -20.13 18.81 13.49
C PRO A 147 -19.90 18.02 12.19
N ARG A 148 -20.84 18.07 11.25
CA ARG A 148 -20.72 17.40 9.95
C ARG A 148 -19.61 18.01 9.10
N GLU A 149 -19.60 19.33 8.95
CA GLU A 149 -18.55 20.04 8.20
C GLU A 149 -17.19 19.92 8.88
N THR A 150 -17.15 19.90 10.21
CA THR A 150 -15.92 19.67 10.98
C THR A 150 -15.35 18.28 10.70
N TYR A 151 -16.20 17.25 10.64
CA TYR A 151 -15.77 15.91 10.29
C TYR A 151 -15.33 15.81 8.82
N ARG A 152 -16.03 16.46 7.89
CA ARG A 152 -15.62 16.55 6.48
C ARG A 152 -14.27 17.26 6.32
N ASP A 153 -14.02 18.33 7.07
CA ASP A 153 -12.71 19.02 7.12
C ASP A 153 -11.61 18.05 7.55
N TYR A 154 -11.87 17.21 8.56
CA TYR A 154 -10.93 16.17 8.98
C TYR A 154 -10.70 15.11 7.91
N VAL A 155 -11.76 14.55 7.31
CA VAL A 155 -11.64 13.55 6.24
C VAL A 155 -10.88 14.12 5.05
N ARG A 156 -11.15 15.37 4.66
CA ARG A 156 -10.38 16.09 3.63
C ARG A 156 -8.91 16.17 4.02
N ARG A 157 -8.55 16.56 5.25
CA ARG A 157 -7.15 16.60 5.70
C ARG A 157 -6.49 15.21 5.66
N LYS A 158 -7.18 14.16 6.11
CA LYS A 158 -6.64 12.79 6.21
C LYS A 158 -6.42 12.12 4.86
N PHE A 159 -7.35 12.26 3.91
CA PHE A 159 -7.33 11.51 2.64
C PHE A 159 -6.90 12.33 1.42
N ARG A 160 -6.69 13.64 1.55
CA ARG A 160 -6.25 14.50 0.43
C ARG A 160 -4.83 14.20 -0.03
N LEU A 161 -3.95 13.88 0.91
CA LEU A 161 -2.56 13.54 0.64
C LEU A 161 -2.38 12.04 0.74
N MET A 162 -1.58 11.50 -0.16
CA MET A 162 -1.13 10.12 -0.13
C MET A 162 0.38 10.07 -0.36
N GLU A 163 1.01 9.05 0.18
CA GLU A 163 2.41 8.75 -0.11
C GLU A 163 2.46 7.81 -1.32
N ASP A 164 3.28 8.14 -2.32
CA ASP A 164 3.65 7.15 -3.33
C ASP A 164 4.40 6.01 -2.63
N ARG A 165 4.32 4.78 -3.15
CA ARG A 165 4.89 3.60 -2.45
C ARG A 165 6.42 3.60 -2.36
N ASN A 166 7.08 4.52 -3.05
CA ASN A 166 8.52 4.76 -3.01
C ASN A 166 8.85 6.19 -2.53
N ALA A 167 7.88 6.87 -1.92
CA ALA A 167 8.03 8.20 -1.36
C ALA A 167 9.10 8.20 -0.27
N ARG A 168 9.89 9.27 -0.23
CA ARG A 168 10.77 9.54 0.93
C ARG A 168 9.92 10.04 2.10
N LEU A 169 10.48 9.98 3.30
CA LEU A 169 9.86 10.57 4.49
C LEU A 169 9.48 12.03 4.21
N GLY A 170 8.18 12.33 4.34
CA GLY A 170 7.62 13.66 4.09
C GLY A 170 7.21 13.95 2.63
N GLU A 171 7.47 13.04 1.68
CA GLU A 171 7.01 13.20 0.29
C GLU A 171 5.57 12.74 0.12
N CYS A 172 4.66 13.69 -0.06
CA CYS A 172 3.25 13.40 -0.32
C CYS A 172 2.80 13.94 -1.68
N VAL A 173 1.83 13.27 -2.29
CA VAL A 173 1.13 13.72 -3.50
C VAL A 173 -0.35 13.87 -3.23
N ASN A 174 -0.98 14.80 -3.95
CA ASN A 174 -2.43 14.99 -3.84
C ASN A 174 -3.16 13.80 -4.50
N LEU A 175 -4.02 13.12 -3.75
CA LEU A 175 -4.76 11.95 -4.22
C LEU A 175 -5.59 12.26 -5.48
N SER A 176 -6.28 13.39 -5.54
CA SER A 176 -7.09 13.76 -6.71
C SER A 176 -6.25 14.04 -7.97
N ARG A 177 -4.99 14.46 -7.82
CA ARG A 177 -4.07 14.63 -8.96
C ARG A 177 -3.53 13.30 -9.47
N ARG A 178 -3.43 12.29 -8.59
CA ARG A 178 -2.84 10.99 -8.89
C ARG A 178 -3.87 9.93 -9.28
N TYR A 179 -5.06 10.02 -8.71
CA TYR A 179 -6.14 9.08 -8.92
C TYR A 179 -6.62 9.11 -10.37
N THR A 180 -6.78 7.93 -10.95
CA THR A 180 -7.37 7.71 -12.25
C THR A 180 -8.55 6.77 -12.07
N ARG A 181 -9.64 7.02 -12.80
CA ARG A 181 -10.89 6.25 -12.64
C ARG A 181 -10.65 4.78 -12.95
N LEU A 182 -11.29 3.91 -12.18
CA LEU A 182 -11.26 2.46 -12.39
C LEU A 182 -12.56 2.02 -13.07
N LEU A 183 -12.45 1.03 -13.95
CA LEU A 183 -13.61 0.40 -14.57
C LEU A 183 -14.24 -0.59 -13.58
N LEU A 184 -15.56 -0.52 -13.42
CA LEU A 184 -16.33 -1.37 -12.51
C LEU A 184 -17.35 -2.20 -13.30
N GLY A 185 -17.45 -3.49 -13.00
CA GLY A 185 -18.37 -4.43 -13.64
C GLY A 185 -19.19 -5.26 -12.64
N LYS A 186 -20.27 -5.88 -13.12
CA LYS A 186 -21.11 -6.81 -12.32
C LYS A 186 -20.61 -8.27 -12.36
N ASP A 187 -19.83 -8.62 -13.38
CA ASP A 187 -19.38 -9.99 -13.64
C ASP A 187 -18.38 -10.48 -12.58
N HIS A 188 -18.29 -11.81 -12.42
CA HIS A 188 -17.30 -12.51 -11.60
C HIS A 188 -16.29 -13.25 -12.49
N SER A 189 -16.05 -12.72 -13.69
CA SER A 189 -15.21 -13.33 -14.71
C SER A 189 -13.77 -12.82 -14.59
N ASN A 190 -12.82 -13.33 -15.38
CA ASN A 190 -11.48 -12.73 -15.43
C ASN A 190 -11.61 -11.21 -15.76
N PRO A 191 -10.96 -10.30 -15.00
CA PRO A 191 -11.13 -8.85 -15.12
C PRO A 191 -10.94 -8.30 -16.53
N MET A 192 -9.91 -8.79 -17.26
CA MET A 192 -9.65 -8.37 -18.63
C MET A 192 -10.74 -8.86 -19.59
N ARG A 193 -11.31 -10.04 -19.34
CA ARG A 193 -12.41 -10.59 -20.13
C ARG A 193 -13.70 -9.82 -19.90
N ALA A 194 -13.99 -9.50 -18.64
CA ALA A 194 -15.13 -8.66 -18.28
C ALA A 194 -14.99 -7.27 -18.89
N GLN A 195 -13.79 -6.69 -18.88
CA GLN A 195 -13.52 -5.42 -19.56
C GLN A 195 -13.76 -5.53 -21.07
N GLN A 196 -13.24 -6.57 -21.74
CA GLN A 196 -13.45 -6.76 -23.18
C GLN A 196 -14.94 -6.91 -23.52
N LYS A 197 -15.68 -7.72 -22.74
CA LYS A 197 -17.14 -7.84 -22.88
C LYS A 197 -17.83 -6.48 -22.74
N LEU A 198 -17.45 -5.66 -21.77
CA LEU A 198 -18.03 -4.32 -21.59
C LEU A 198 -17.78 -3.39 -22.78
N LEU A 199 -16.58 -3.48 -23.38
CA LEU A 199 -16.23 -2.69 -24.55
C LEU A 199 -16.96 -3.16 -25.82
N ASP A 200 -17.08 -4.48 -26.00
CA ASP A 200 -17.75 -5.09 -27.17
C ASP A 200 -19.29 -4.95 -27.10
N THR A 201 -19.86 -4.93 -25.89
CA THR A 201 -21.32 -4.92 -25.65
C THR A 201 -21.94 -3.52 -25.74
N GLY A 202 -21.20 -2.50 -26.20
CA GLY A 202 -21.69 -1.13 -26.44
C GLY A 202 -22.89 -0.98 -27.41
N ARG A 203 -23.51 -2.07 -27.85
CA ARG A 203 -24.71 -2.10 -28.72
C ARG A 203 -25.85 -3.05 -28.26
N GLY A 204 -25.79 -3.66 -27.06
CA GLY A 204 -26.84 -4.57 -26.58
C GLY A 204 -27.12 -4.46 -25.08
N HIS A 205 -28.39 -4.55 -24.70
CA HIS A 205 -29.01 -4.20 -23.40
C HIS A 205 -28.54 -4.94 -22.13
N GLN A 206 -27.33 -5.54 -22.03
CA GLN A 206 -27.03 -6.41 -20.87
C GLN A 206 -25.76 -6.14 -20.03
N SER A 207 -24.87 -5.19 -20.35
CA SER A 207 -23.80 -4.82 -19.40
C SER A 207 -23.17 -3.45 -19.68
N SER A 208 -23.66 -2.40 -19.02
CA SER A 208 -22.96 -1.11 -18.94
C SER A 208 -22.00 -1.09 -17.75
N PRO A 209 -20.86 -0.38 -17.82
CA PRO A 209 -19.96 -0.23 -16.68
C PRO A 209 -20.69 0.44 -15.50
N ILE A 210 -20.42 -0.04 -14.29
CA ILE A 210 -21.04 0.49 -13.07
C ILE A 210 -20.42 1.85 -12.76
N GLN A 211 -21.28 2.84 -12.49
CA GLN A 211 -20.85 4.13 -12.00
C GLN A 211 -20.68 4.10 -10.47
N ILE A 212 -19.69 4.83 -9.96
CA ILE A 212 -19.42 4.85 -8.51
C ILE A 212 -20.61 5.45 -7.76
N GLU A 213 -21.24 6.43 -8.37
CA GLU A 213 -22.41 7.16 -7.89
C GLU A 213 -23.61 6.23 -7.72
N THR A 214 -23.71 5.18 -8.53
CA THR A 214 -24.86 4.25 -8.54
C THR A 214 -24.64 3.00 -7.67
N LEU A 215 -23.51 2.89 -6.96
CA LEU A 215 -23.17 1.69 -6.19
C LEU A 215 -24.28 1.26 -5.22
N PHE A 216 -24.93 2.24 -4.60
CA PHE A 216 -25.98 2.01 -3.62
C PHE A 216 -27.40 2.19 -4.18
N GLU A 217 -27.55 2.56 -5.44
CA GLU A 217 -28.86 2.83 -6.06
C GLU A 217 -29.56 1.52 -6.50
N PRO A 218 -30.90 1.49 -6.53
CA PRO A 218 -31.64 0.34 -7.04
C PRO A 218 -31.32 0.12 -8.53
N ASP A 219 -31.43 -1.12 -9.00
CA ASP A 219 -31.28 -1.48 -10.41
C ASP A 219 -32.38 -2.46 -10.84
N GLU A 220 -32.40 -2.83 -12.13
CA GLU A 220 -33.45 -3.72 -12.67
C GLU A 220 -33.53 -5.07 -11.93
N GLU A 221 -32.38 -5.54 -11.42
CA GLU A 221 -32.27 -6.80 -10.67
C GLU A 221 -32.69 -6.63 -9.21
N ARG A 222 -32.58 -5.41 -8.65
CA ARG A 222 -32.82 -5.11 -7.24
C ARG A 222 -33.62 -3.81 -7.11
N PRO A 223 -34.96 -3.92 -6.96
CA PRO A 223 -35.82 -2.75 -6.81
C PRO A 223 -35.55 -1.99 -5.50
N GLU A 224 -34.97 -2.64 -4.49
CA GLU A 224 -34.56 -2.01 -3.23
C GLU A 224 -33.07 -1.60 -3.25
N PRO A 225 -32.72 -0.40 -2.72
CA PRO A 225 -31.34 0.03 -2.62
C PRO A 225 -30.49 -0.95 -1.77
N PRO A 226 -29.36 -1.47 -2.28
CA PRO A 226 -28.50 -2.36 -1.49
C PRO A 226 -27.94 -1.63 -0.26
N ARG A 227 -27.86 -2.35 0.86
CA ARG A 227 -27.21 -1.88 2.11
C ARG A 227 -25.80 -2.41 2.29
N THR A 228 -25.37 -3.35 1.46
CA THR A 228 -24.03 -3.92 1.47
C THR A 228 -23.52 -4.00 0.05
N VAL A 229 -22.40 -3.33 -0.22
CA VAL A 229 -21.68 -3.40 -1.49
C VAL A 229 -20.33 -4.05 -1.23
N VAL A 230 -19.99 -5.05 -2.03
CA VAL A 230 -18.70 -5.74 -1.99
C VAL A 230 -17.91 -5.37 -3.23
N LEU A 231 -16.82 -4.62 -3.05
CA LEU A 231 -15.86 -4.31 -4.10
C LEU A 231 -14.77 -5.39 -4.12
N GLN A 232 -14.80 -6.23 -5.15
CA GLN A 232 -13.84 -7.31 -5.33
C GLN A 232 -12.85 -7.01 -6.44
N GLY A 233 -11.66 -7.58 -6.35
CA GLY A 233 -10.66 -7.48 -7.41
C GLY A 233 -9.35 -8.12 -7.01
N ALA A 234 -8.55 -8.51 -8.00
CA ALA A 234 -7.22 -9.08 -7.77
C ALA A 234 -6.31 -8.11 -6.99
N ALA A 235 -5.18 -8.63 -6.51
CA ALA A 235 -4.17 -7.82 -5.86
C ALA A 235 -3.67 -6.74 -6.85
N GLY A 236 -3.58 -5.49 -6.39
CA GLY A 236 -3.02 -4.39 -7.20
C GLY A 236 -4.02 -3.65 -8.08
N MET A 237 -5.29 -4.06 -8.08
CA MET A 237 -6.36 -3.42 -8.85
C MET A 237 -6.82 -2.05 -8.32
N GLY A 238 -6.26 -1.57 -7.21
CA GLY A 238 -6.58 -0.24 -6.68
C GLY A 238 -7.78 -0.18 -5.72
N LYS A 239 -8.20 -1.29 -5.12
CA LYS A 239 -9.32 -1.36 -4.16
C LYS A 239 -9.24 -0.33 -3.02
N SER A 240 -8.12 -0.32 -2.28
CA SER A 240 -7.90 0.62 -1.17
C SER A 240 -7.78 2.07 -1.65
N MET A 241 -7.19 2.29 -2.84
CA MET A 241 -7.11 3.62 -3.45
C MET A 241 -8.50 4.15 -3.84
N LEU A 242 -9.39 3.27 -4.33
CA LEU A 242 -10.79 3.60 -4.57
C LEU A 242 -11.50 3.92 -3.25
N ALA A 243 -11.30 3.13 -2.19
CA ALA A 243 -11.85 3.41 -0.86
C ALA A 243 -11.42 4.79 -0.32
N HIS A 244 -10.14 5.15 -0.44
CA HIS A 244 -9.64 6.49 -0.06
C HIS A 244 -10.25 7.60 -0.91
N LYS A 245 -10.40 7.35 -2.21
CA LYS A 245 -11.02 8.33 -3.13
C LYS A 245 -12.50 8.55 -2.82
N LEU A 246 -13.24 7.50 -2.46
CA LEU A 246 -14.63 7.58 -2.01
C LEU A 246 -14.77 8.47 -0.77
N MET A 247 -13.89 8.28 0.23
CA MET A 247 -13.85 9.12 1.43
C MET A 247 -13.61 10.60 1.08
N LEU A 248 -12.64 10.87 0.20
CA LEU A 248 -12.29 12.24 -0.21
C LEU A 248 -13.41 12.90 -1.04
N ASP A 249 -14.00 12.18 -2.00
CA ASP A 249 -15.09 12.71 -2.84
C ASP A 249 -16.35 13.00 -2.05
N TRP A 250 -16.69 12.14 -1.10
CA TRP A 250 -17.79 12.42 -0.18
C TRP A 250 -17.50 13.65 0.70
N ALA A 251 -16.28 13.78 1.22
CA ALA A 251 -15.92 14.92 2.07
C ALA A 251 -15.83 16.25 1.31
N ASP A 252 -15.53 16.21 0.00
CA ASP A 252 -15.56 17.35 -0.90
C ASP A 252 -16.98 17.64 -1.47
N GLY A 253 -18.01 16.88 -1.06
CA GLY A 253 -19.38 17.13 -1.49
C GLY A 253 -19.77 16.55 -2.85
N ARG A 254 -18.93 15.71 -3.46
CA ARG A 254 -19.12 15.19 -4.83
C ARG A 254 -19.87 13.86 -4.90
N LEU A 255 -19.90 13.11 -3.80
CA LEU A 255 -20.42 11.74 -3.79
C LEU A 255 -21.31 11.48 -2.56
N PHE A 256 -22.40 10.75 -2.77
CA PHE A 256 -23.34 10.25 -1.75
C PHE A 256 -23.92 11.28 -0.75
N GLN A 257 -23.98 12.56 -1.12
CA GLN A 257 -24.42 13.63 -0.21
C GLN A 257 -25.86 13.48 0.26
N ASP A 258 -26.74 13.06 -0.64
CA ASP A 258 -28.17 12.95 -0.35
C ASP A 258 -28.49 11.77 0.57
N ARG A 259 -27.60 10.77 0.60
CA ARG A 259 -27.80 9.49 1.27
C ARG A 259 -27.06 9.35 2.59
N PHE A 260 -25.79 9.76 2.64
CA PHE A 260 -24.94 9.52 3.80
C PHE A 260 -24.44 10.81 4.44
N ASP A 261 -24.70 10.91 5.74
CA ASP A 261 -24.30 12.03 6.57
C ASP A 261 -22.88 11.89 7.10
N TYR A 262 -22.42 10.64 7.28
CA TYR A 262 -21.09 10.29 7.75
C TYR A 262 -20.59 9.02 7.09
N LEU A 263 -19.32 9.03 6.68
CA LEU A 263 -18.59 7.86 6.24
C LEU A 263 -17.48 7.54 7.23
N PHE A 264 -17.38 6.30 7.67
CA PHE A 264 -16.30 5.83 8.54
C PHE A 264 -15.43 4.84 7.81
N TYR A 265 -14.11 4.98 7.92
CA TYR A 265 -13.14 4.11 7.27
C TYR A 265 -12.44 3.23 8.29
N ILE A 266 -12.54 1.91 8.09
CA ILE A 266 -11.87 0.87 8.86
C ILE A 266 -10.90 0.15 7.94
N HIS A 267 -9.64 0.13 8.36
CA HIS A 267 -8.62 -0.68 7.73
C HIS A 267 -8.49 -2.01 8.49
N CYS A 268 -8.87 -3.13 7.86
CA CYS A 268 -8.93 -4.45 8.51
C CYS A 268 -7.62 -4.87 9.17
N ARG A 269 -6.49 -4.47 8.59
CA ARG A 269 -5.15 -4.74 9.14
C ARG A 269 -4.97 -4.23 10.57
N GLU A 270 -5.58 -3.09 10.89
CA GLU A 270 -5.55 -2.51 12.23
C GLU A 270 -6.43 -3.32 13.21
N MET A 271 -7.50 -3.95 12.70
CA MET A 271 -8.47 -4.70 13.51
C MET A 271 -7.91 -6.02 14.02
N ASN A 272 -7.00 -6.65 13.26
CA ASN A 272 -6.32 -7.88 13.69
C ASN A 272 -5.46 -7.73 14.96
N ARG A 273 -5.17 -6.48 15.35
CA ARG A 273 -4.24 -6.16 16.45
C ARG A 273 -4.93 -5.75 17.74
N SER A 274 -6.22 -5.39 17.71
CA SER A 274 -6.93 -5.01 18.93
C SER A 274 -7.19 -6.24 19.78
N VAL A 275 -6.27 -6.53 20.70
CA VAL A 275 -6.47 -7.48 21.82
C VAL A 275 -7.46 -6.89 22.85
N ALA A 276 -7.75 -5.59 22.75
CA ALA A 276 -8.74 -4.92 23.57
C ALA A 276 -10.17 -5.27 23.12
N GLU A 277 -10.99 -5.63 24.10
CA GLU A 277 -12.43 -5.47 23.97
C GLU A 277 -12.72 -3.99 23.75
N ARG A 278 -13.50 -3.68 22.71
CA ARG A 278 -13.93 -2.32 22.40
C ARG A 278 -15.40 -2.30 22.05
N SER A 279 -15.99 -1.13 21.99
CA SER A 279 -17.37 -0.93 21.56
C SER A 279 -17.41 -0.36 20.14
N VAL A 280 -18.55 -0.43 19.45
CA VAL A 280 -18.73 0.27 18.16
C VAL A 280 -18.61 1.78 18.35
N LYS A 281 -19.04 2.28 19.52
CA LYS A 281 -18.79 3.66 19.94
C LYS A 281 -17.31 4.03 19.87
N GLU A 282 -16.44 3.21 20.48
CA GLU A 282 -14.99 3.42 20.47
C GLU A 282 -14.41 3.29 19.05
N LEU A 283 -14.90 2.33 18.26
CA LEU A 283 -14.51 2.15 16.85
C LEU A 283 -14.81 3.39 16.01
N ILE A 284 -16.04 3.90 16.06
CA ILE A 284 -16.46 5.11 15.35
C ILE A 284 -15.68 6.34 15.87
N SER A 285 -15.47 6.42 17.19
CA SER A 285 -14.71 7.52 17.79
C SER A 285 -13.25 7.50 17.35
N SER A 286 -12.64 6.34 17.16
CA SER A 286 -11.26 6.25 16.64
C SER A 286 -11.12 6.78 15.21
N CYS A 287 -12.21 6.78 14.43
CA CYS A 287 -12.24 7.38 13.10
C CYS A 287 -12.31 8.91 13.15
N TRP A 288 -12.55 9.53 14.32
CA TRP A 288 -12.73 10.97 14.52
C TRP A 288 -11.86 11.47 15.69
N PRO A 289 -10.74 12.17 15.45
CA PRO A 289 -9.77 12.51 16.49
C PRO A 289 -10.18 13.70 17.39
N GLU A 290 -11.04 14.60 16.92
CA GLU A 290 -11.51 15.75 17.71
C GLU A 290 -12.57 15.36 18.75
N ALA A 291 -12.46 15.88 19.97
CA ALA A 291 -13.41 15.63 21.06
C ALA A 291 -14.78 16.26 20.73
N GLY A 292 -15.82 15.43 20.56
CA GLY A 292 -17.17 15.94 20.29
C GLY A 292 -18.02 15.13 19.30
N VAL A 293 -17.65 13.87 19.01
CA VAL A 293 -18.45 12.99 18.13
C VAL A 293 -19.90 12.94 18.63
N PRO A 294 -20.90 13.30 17.80
CA PRO A 294 -22.31 13.29 18.19
C PRO A 294 -22.86 11.86 18.14
N LEU A 295 -22.25 10.94 18.89
CA LEU A 295 -22.49 9.50 18.83
C LEU A 295 -23.96 9.13 19.02
N ARG A 296 -24.67 9.85 19.91
CA ARG A 296 -26.10 9.66 20.12
C ARG A 296 -26.93 9.99 18.88
N ALA A 297 -26.55 11.04 18.14
CA ALA A 297 -27.24 11.42 16.90
C ALA A 297 -26.93 10.44 15.76
N LEU A 298 -25.71 9.89 15.70
CA LEU A 298 -25.33 8.88 14.71
C LEU A 298 -26.21 7.63 14.82
N VAL A 299 -26.48 7.17 16.05
CA VAL A 299 -27.27 5.95 16.29
C VAL A 299 -28.78 6.18 16.14
N CYS A 300 -29.24 7.44 16.11
CA CYS A 300 -30.63 7.76 15.81
C CYS A 300 -30.99 7.62 14.33
N ALA A 301 -30.00 7.68 13.42
CA ALA A 301 -30.20 7.54 11.97
C ALA A 301 -29.10 6.65 11.34
N PRO A 302 -28.99 5.38 11.76
CA PRO A 302 -27.95 4.46 11.28
C PRO A 302 -27.98 4.27 9.77
N GLU A 303 -29.14 4.37 9.12
CA GLU A 303 -29.33 4.30 7.67
C GLU A 303 -28.61 5.40 6.89
N ARG A 304 -28.29 6.53 7.53
CA ARG A 304 -27.50 7.63 6.95
C ARG A 304 -26.00 7.49 7.19
N LEU A 305 -25.55 6.34 7.68
CA LEU A 305 -24.13 6.04 7.91
C LEU A 305 -23.62 5.01 6.89
N LEU A 306 -22.38 5.21 6.44
CA LEU A 306 -21.65 4.24 5.63
C LEU A 306 -20.34 3.85 6.32
N LEU A 307 -20.13 2.55 6.50
CA LEU A 307 -18.87 2.00 6.99
C LEU A 307 -18.10 1.34 5.84
N ILE A 308 -16.93 1.87 5.54
CA ILE A 308 -15.98 1.31 4.57
C ILE A 308 -15.04 0.36 5.32
N ILE A 309 -15.08 -0.92 4.96
CA ILE A 309 -14.22 -1.98 5.49
C ILE A 309 -13.20 -2.36 4.42
N ASP A 310 -11.96 -1.88 4.55
CA ASP A 310 -10.89 -2.04 3.57
C ASP A 310 -9.99 -3.25 3.91
N GLY A 311 -9.82 -4.17 2.96
CA GLY A 311 -8.99 -5.37 3.09
C GLY A 311 -9.58 -6.52 3.92
N PHE A 312 -10.83 -6.95 3.68
CA PHE A 312 -11.42 -8.10 4.40
C PHE A 312 -10.57 -9.38 4.31
N ASP A 313 -9.89 -9.59 3.17
CA ASP A 313 -8.96 -10.70 2.95
C ASP A 313 -7.75 -10.70 3.90
N GLU A 314 -7.46 -9.57 4.55
CA GLU A 314 -6.35 -9.44 5.50
C GLU A 314 -6.76 -9.83 6.93
N LEU A 315 -8.04 -10.06 7.22
CA LEU A 315 -8.50 -10.45 8.56
C LEU A 315 -8.11 -11.89 8.93
N LYS A 316 -7.76 -12.09 10.21
CA LYS A 316 -7.46 -13.42 10.77
C LYS A 316 -8.63 -14.39 10.63
N PRO A 317 -8.39 -15.71 10.61
CA PRO A 317 -9.44 -16.74 10.58
C PRO A 317 -10.54 -16.59 11.64
N SER A 318 -10.23 -16.05 12.83
CA SER A 318 -11.21 -15.80 13.90
C SER A 318 -12.32 -14.82 13.51
N PHE A 319 -12.11 -13.96 12.51
CA PHE A 319 -13.10 -13.00 12.02
C PHE A 319 -14.08 -13.63 11.02
N HIS A 320 -13.80 -14.83 10.51
CA HIS A 320 -14.52 -15.45 9.40
C HIS A 320 -15.57 -16.46 9.85
N ASP A 321 -15.81 -16.62 11.17
CA ASP A 321 -16.77 -17.60 11.69
C ASP A 321 -18.22 -17.14 11.47
N PRO A 322 -19.00 -17.83 10.60
CA PRO A 322 -20.40 -17.49 10.35
C PRO A 322 -21.34 -17.96 11.45
N GLN A 323 -20.93 -18.96 12.25
CA GLN A 323 -21.73 -19.50 13.37
C GLN A 323 -21.31 -18.92 14.73
N GLY A 324 -20.24 -18.13 14.76
CA GLY A 324 -19.74 -17.48 15.97
C GLY A 324 -20.76 -16.54 16.60
N SER A 325 -20.63 -16.34 17.91
CA SER A 325 -21.50 -15.44 18.67
C SER A 325 -21.55 -14.02 18.09
N TRP A 326 -22.62 -13.29 18.41
CA TRP A 326 -22.84 -11.91 17.96
C TRP A 326 -23.32 -11.03 19.12
N CYS A 327 -23.19 -9.72 18.95
CA CYS A 327 -23.65 -8.72 19.90
C CYS A 327 -24.72 -7.82 19.29
N LEU A 328 -25.61 -7.31 20.14
CA LEU A 328 -26.70 -6.40 19.75
C LEU A 328 -26.49 -4.98 20.31
N CYS A 329 -25.61 -4.83 21.30
CA CYS A 329 -25.35 -3.55 21.95
C CYS A 329 -24.07 -2.91 21.40
N TRP A 330 -24.21 -1.72 20.83
CA TRP A 330 -23.11 -0.97 20.21
C TRP A 330 -22.19 -0.27 21.24
N GLU A 331 -22.64 -0.13 22.50
CA GLU A 331 -21.89 0.48 23.62
C GLU A 331 -21.10 -0.55 24.44
N GLU A 332 -21.48 -1.83 24.35
CA GLU A 332 -20.78 -2.90 25.07
C GLU A 332 -19.39 -3.14 24.49
N ARG A 333 -18.42 -3.28 25.39
CA ARG A 333 -17.07 -3.69 25.01
C ARG A 333 -17.10 -5.19 24.74
N ARG A 334 -16.69 -5.58 23.54
CA ARG A 334 -16.64 -6.97 23.08
C ARG A 334 -15.35 -7.22 22.31
N PRO A 335 -14.94 -8.49 22.14
CA PRO A 335 -13.85 -8.83 21.24
C PRO A 335 -14.08 -8.22 19.86
N THR A 336 -13.03 -7.64 19.28
CA THR A 336 -13.13 -6.93 18.00
C THR A 336 -13.59 -7.84 16.86
N GLU A 337 -13.23 -9.12 16.92
CA GLU A 337 -13.68 -10.15 15.97
C GLU A 337 -15.20 -10.29 15.98
N LEU A 338 -15.78 -10.37 17.19
CA LEU A 338 -17.21 -10.47 17.41
C LEU A 338 -17.93 -9.20 16.96
N LEU A 339 -17.39 -8.01 17.27
CA LEU A 339 -17.97 -6.73 16.85
C LEU A 339 -18.03 -6.59 15.32
N LEU A 340 -16.89 -6.81 14.65
CA LEU A 340 -16.79 -6.64 13.20
C LEU A 340 -17.63 -7.70 12.48
N GLY A 341 -17.61 -8.95 12.97
CA GLY A 341 -18.48 -10.01 12.50
C GLY A 341 -19.96 -9.66 12.66
N SER A 342 -20.37 -9.07 13.80
CA SER A 342 -21.76 -8.65 14.05
C SER A 342 -22.22 -7.51 13.12
N LEU A 343 -21.34 -6.56 12.81
CA LEU A 343 -21.61 -5.48 11.85
C LEU A 343 -21.73 -6.02 10.42
N ILE A 344 -20.77 -6.86 9.98
CA ILE A 344 -20.76 -7.49 8.65
C ILE A 344 -22.02 -8.34 8.45
N ARG A 345 -22.40 -9.14 9.46
CA ARG A 345 -23.63 -9.94 9.47
C ARG A 345 -24.92 -9.14 9.68
N LYS A 346 -24.83 -7.81 9.78
CA LYS A 346 -25.97 -6.90 10.03
C LYS A 346 -26.77 -7.24 11.30
N LYS A 347 -26.21 -8.01 12.24
CA LYS A 347 -26.85 -8.28 13.53
C LYS A 347 -26.73 -7.07 14.46
N LEU A 348 -25.68 -6.27 14.28
CA LEU A 348 -25.48 -4.99 14.94
C LEU A 348 -25.65 -3.85 13.93
N LEU A 349 -26.49 -2.86 14.26
CA LEU A 349 -26.84 -1.73 13.37
C LEU A 349 -27.27 -2.20 11.96
N PRO A 350 -28.35 -2.99 11.82
CA PRO A 350 -28.78 -3.58 10.55
C PRO A 350 -29.00 -2.55 9.44
N GLU A 351 -29.43 -1.35 9.82
CA GLU A 351 -29.77 -0.29 8.89
C GLU A 351 -28.54 0.41 8.26
N LEU A 352 -27.38 0.36 8.92
CA LEU A 352 -26.13 1.02 8.51
C LEU A 352 -25.60 0.41 7.22
N SER A 353 -25.17 1.22 6.26
CA SER A 353 -24.64 0.72 4.98
C SER A 353 -23.18 0.27 5.09
N LEU A 354 -22.80 -0.77 4.35
CA LEU A 354 -21.44 -1.31 4.30
C LEU A 354 -20.87 -1.24 2.88
N LEU A 355 -19.61 -0.84 2.76
CA LEU A 355 -18.78 -1.04 1.57
C LEU A 355 -17.56 -1.85 1.97
N ILE A 356 -17.48 -3.10 1.50
CA ILE A 356 -16.42 -4.03 1.88
C ILE A 356 -15.53 -4.25 0.67
N THR A 357 -14.23 -4.04 0.82
CA THR A 357 -13.26 -4.43 -0.21
C THR A 357 -12.64 -5.78 0.12
N THR A 358 -12.47 -6.64 -0.88
CA THR A 358 -11.89 -7.97 -0.67
C THR A 358 -11.24 -8.53 -1.94
N ARG A 359 -10.46 -9.60 -1.80
CA ARG A 359 -9.98 -10.41 -2.93
C ARG A 359 -10.94 -11.55 -3.23
N PRO A 360 -10.95 -12.05 -4.49
CA PRO A 360 -11.76 -13.22 -4.85
C PRO A 360 -11.53 -14.44 -3.94
N SER A 361 -10.30 -14.66 -3.47
CA SER A 361 -9.95 -15.78 -2.58
C SER A 361 -10.64 -15.75 -1.21
N ALA A 362 -11.11 -14.58 -0.75
CA ALA A 362 -11.82 -14.43 0.52
C ALA A 362 -13.34 -14.24 0.33
N LEU A 363 -13.85 -14.28 -0.91
CA LEU A 363 -15.27 -14.10 -1.19
C LEU A 363 -16.14 -15.20 -0.61
N GLU A 364 -15.70 -16.45 -0.65
CA GLU A 364 -16.48 -17.58 -0.11
C GLU A 364 -16.74 -17.40 1.39
N LYS A 365 -15.68 -17.04 2.13
CA LYS A 365 -15.76 -16.72 3.57
C LYS A 365 -16.69 -15.54 3.82
N LEU A 366 -16.57 -14.48 3.02
CA LEU A 366 -17.39 -13.29 3.14
C LEU A 366 -18.87 -13.57 2.80
N HIS A 367 -19.15 -14.38 1.79
CA HIS A 367 -20.50 -14.69 1.35
C HIS A 367 -21.31 -15.39 2.45
N GLY A 368 -20.67 -16.28 3.22
CA GLY A 368 -21.28 -16.91 4.39
C GLY A 368 -21.66 -15.93 5.52
N LEU A 369 -21.18 -14.69 5.49
CA LEU A 369 -21.46 -13.66 6.50
C LEU A 369 -22.49 -12.62 6.04
N LEU A 370 -22.80 -12.53 4.74
CA LEU A 370 -23.57 -11.40 4.20
C LEU A 370 -24.99 -11.80 3.80
N GLU A 371 -25.95 -10.92 4.12
CA GLU A 371 -27.32 -11.02 3.64
C GLU A 371 -27.50 -10.11 2.40
N HIS A 372 -27.76 -10.70 1.22
CA HIS A 372 -28.05 -10.02 -0.05
C HIS A 372 -27.04 -8.93 -0.54
N PRO A 373 -25.72 -9.19 -0.54
CA PRO A 373 -24.73 -8.18 -0.96
C PRO A 373 -24.80 -7.87 -2.47
N ARG A 374 -24.52 -6.62 -2.86
CA ARG A 374 -24.23 -6.28 -4.26
C ARG A 374 -22.75 -6.46 -4.52
N HIS A 375 -22.39 -7.32 -5.46
CA HIS A 375 -21.01 -7.54 -5.86
C HIS A 375 -20.65 -6.62 -7.03
N VAL A 376 -19.48 -6.02 -6.94
CA VAL A 376 -18.90 -5.17 -7.98
C VAL A 376 -17.43 -5.55 -8.16
N GLU A 377 -17.07 -5.94 -9.36
CA GLU A 377 -15.69 -6.27 -9.71
C GLU A 377 -14.95 -5.04 -10.25
N ILE A 378 -13.75 -4.80 -9.72
CA ILE A 378 -12.83 -3.78 -10.20
C ILE A 378 -11.96 -4.38 -11.31
N LEU A 379 -12.12 -3.84 -12.51
CA LEU A 379 -11.52 -4.39 -13.73
C LEU A 379 -10.16 -3.75 -14.07
N GLY A 380 -9.78 -2.68 -13.39
CA GLY A 380 -8.53 -1.95 -13.62
C GLY A 380 -8.73 -0.74 -14.55
N PHE A 381 -7.73 -0.45 -15.37
CA PHE A 381 -7.75 0.68 -16.32
C PHE A 381 -8.12 0.24 -17.74
N SER A 382 -9.07 0.96 -18.35
CA SER A 382 -9.21 0.97 -19.81
C SER A 382 -8.02 1.62 -20.48
N GLU A 383 -7.91 1.47 -21.79
CA GLU A 383 -6.84 2.14 -22.54
C GLU A 383 -6.87 3.66 -22.38
N ALA A 384 -8.06 4.26 -22.28
CA ALA A 384 -8.21 5.69 -22.05
C ALA A 384 -7.66 6.08 -20.66
N GLU A 385 -8.02 5.32 -19.63
CA GLU A 385 -7.53 5.56 -18.27
C GLU A 385 -6.04 5.27 -18.13
N ARG A 386 -5.48 4.29 -18.85
CA ARG A 386 -4.02 4.10 -18.91
C ARG A 386 -3.35 5.39 -19.39
N LYS A 387 -3.77 5.94 -20.53
CA LYS A 387 -3.23 7.20 -21.07
C LYS A 387 -3.34 8.34 -20.06
N GLU A 388 -4.51 8.50 -19.45
CA GLU A 388 -4.74 9.50 -18.40
C GLU A 388 -3.78 9.33 -17.22
N TYR A 389 -3.57 8.08 -16.77
CA TYR A 389 -2.64 7.77 -15.69
C TYR A 389 -1.20 8.19 -16.03
N PHE A 390 -0.70 7.88 -17.24
CA PHE A 390 0.63 8.32 -17.68
C PHE A 390 0.73 9.85 -17.66
N HIS A 391 -0.27 10.58 -18.19
CA HIS A 391 -0.28 12.04 -18.17
C HIS A 391 -0.36 12.64 -16.76
N LYS A 392 -1.11 12.02 -15.85
CA LYS A 392 -1.14 12.43 -14.43
C LYS A 392 0.15 12.09 -13.70
N TYR A 393 0.83 11.02 -14.12
CA TYR A 393 2.03 10.54 -13.45
C TYR A 393 3.25 11.42 -13.72
N PHE A 394 3.47 11.75 -14.99
CA PHE A 394 4.58 12.56 -15.44
C PHE A 394 4.18 14.03 -15.43
N ARG A 395 4.99 14.88 -14.76
CA ARG A 395 4.68 16.32 -14.64
C ARG A 395 4.78 17.06 -15.98
N SER A 396 5.62 16.57 -16.90
CA SER A 396 5.79 17.12 -18.25
C SER A 396 4.94 16.34 -19.25
N ALA A 397 4.16 17.06 -20.06
CA ALA A 397 3.36 16.48 -21.13
C ALA A 397 4.22 15.79 -22.20
N GLU A 398 5.41 16.32 -22.47
CA GLU A 398 6.37 15.75 -23.42
C GLU A 398 6.91 14.40 -22.91
N GLN A 399 7.32 14.36 -21.63
CA GLN A 399 7.78 13.11 -21.00
C GLN A 399 6.65 12.08 -20.96
N ALA A 400 5.43 12.50 -20.59
CA ALA A 400 4.27 11.61 -20.57
C ALA A 400 4.03 10.99 -21.96
N THR A 401 4.10 11.82 -23.02
CA THR A 401 3.87 11.38 -24.40
C THR A 401 4.97 10.44 -24.87
N GLN A 402 6.24 10.76 -24.59
CA GLN A 402 7.39 9.91 -24.93
C GLN A 402 7.35 8.56 -24.23
N VAL A 403 7.00 8.53 -22.94
CA VAL A 403 6.86 7.29 -22.17
C VAL A 403 5.67 6.48 -22.68
N LEU A 404 4.54 7.13 -22.92
CA LEU A 404 3.35 6.47 -23.41
C LEU A 404 3.58 5.86 -24.79
N SER A 405 4.26 6.55 -25.71
CA SER A 405 4.61 5.99 -27.02
C SER A 405 5.53 4.77 -26.88
N PHE A 406 6.57 4.88 -26.05
CA PHE A 406 7.49 3.77 -25.78
C PHE A 406 6.77 2.53 -25.22
N VAL A 407 5.83 2.73 -24.28
CA VAL A 407 5.05 1.63 -23.71
C VAL A 407 4.07 1.07 -24.74
N ARG A 408 3.43 1.92 -25.55
CA ARG A 408 2.46 1.51 -26.59
C ARG A 408 3.12 0.72 -27.72
N ASP A 409 4.35 1.06 -28.09
CA ASP A 409 5.15 0.30 -29.07
C ASP A 409 5.50 -1.11 -28.56
N ASN A 410 5.32 -1.36 -27.26
CA ASN A 410 5.48 -2.65 -26.61
C ASN A 410 4.14 -3.18 -26.11
N GLU A 411 3.41 -3.83 -27.01
CA GLU A 411 2.04 -4.30 -26.77
C GLU A 411 1.85 -5.15 -25.50
N PRO A 412 2.72 -6.13 -25.16
CA PRO A 412 2.64 -6.84 -23.87
C PRO A 412 2.68 -5.90 -22.66
N LEU A 413 3.58 -4.93 -22.66
CA LEU A 413 3.73 -3.98 -21.56
C LEU A 413 2.53 -3.06 -21.42
N PHE A 414 2.04 -2.53 -22.55
CA PHE A 414 0.85 -1.70 -22.57
C PHE A 414 -0.39 -2.45 -22.09
N THR A 415 -0.53 -3.72 -22.48
CA THR A 415 -1.62 -4.59 -22.02
C THR A 415 -1.52 -4.84 -20.52
N MET A 416 -0.33 -5.15 -19.99
CA MET A 416 -0.12 -5.36 -18.54
C MET A 416 -0.46 -4.13 -17.69
N CYS A 417 -0.33 -2.92 -18.24
CA CYS A 417 -0.67 -1.67 -17.56
C CYS A 417 -2.17 -1.48 -17.27
N PHE A 418 -3.04 -2.42 -17.66
CA PHE A 418 -4.42 -2.44 -17.16
C PHE A 418 -4.49 -2.61 -15.65
N VAL A 419 -3.51 -3.31 -15.04
CA VAL A 419 -3.37 -3.40 -13.59
C VAL A 419 -2.73 -2.11 -13.08
N PRO A 420 -3.42 -1.29 -12.26
CA PRO A 420 -2.88 -0.02 -11.77
C PRO A 420 -1.53 -0.16 -11.07
N MET A 421 -1.33 -1.26 -10.34
CA MET A 421 -0.05 -1.55 -9.70
C MET A 421 1.10 -1.70 -10.71
N VAL A 422 0.88 -2.45 -11.79
CA VAL A 422 1.90 -2.64 -12.83
C VAL A 422 2.14 -1.32 -13.56
N CYS A 423 1.08 -0.57 -13.87
CA CYS A 423 1.20 0.75 -14.48
C CYS A 423 2.05 1.70 -13.63
N TRP A 424 1.86 1.72 -12.31
CA TRP A 424 2.68 2.47 -11.37
C TRP A 424 4.14 2.02 -11.37
N VAL A 425 4.41 0.71 -11.36
CA VAL A 425 5.78 0.16 -11.42
C VAL A 425 6.49 0.59 -12.70
N VAL A 426 5.82 0.45 -13.85
CA VAL A 426 6.36 0.83 -15.16
C VAL A 426 6.67 2.33 -15.21
N CYS A 427 5.72 3.18 -14.80
CA CYS A 427 5.94 4.63 -14.75
C CYS A 427 7.11 5.01 -13.84
N THR A 428 7.22 4.36 -12.67
CA THR A 428 8.31 4.60 -11.72
C THR A 428 9.67 4.24 -12.30
N CYS A 429 9.78 3.09 -12.96
CA CYS A 429 11.03 2.65 -13.55
C CYS A 429 11.45 3.54 -14.73
N LEU A 430 10.51 3.87 -15.63
CA LEU A 430 10.79 4.72 -16.79
C LEU A 430 11.14 6.15 -16.37
N LYS A 431 10.47 6.68 -15.34
CA LYS A 431 10.83 7.98 -14.75
C LYS A 431 12.28 8.00 -14.27
N GLN A 432 12.72 6.98 -13.54
CA GLN A 432 14.11 6.91 -13.07
C GLN A 432 15.13 6.80 -14.22
N GLN A 433 14.80 6.08 -15.30
CA GLN A 433 15.67 6.01 -16.48
C GLN A 433 15.84 7.38 -17.15
N LEU A 434 14.74 8.12 -17.29
CA LEU A 434 14.75 9.48 -17.85
C LEU A 434 15.52 10.47 -16.96
N GLU A 435 15.31 10.41 -15.64
CA GLU A 435 16.03 11.27 -14.68
C GLU A 435 17.53 10.94 -14.60
N GLY A 436 17.91 9.69 -14.86
CA GLY A 436 19.31 9.24 -14.94
C GLY A 436 20.05 9.65 -16.22
N GLY A 437 19.43 10.46 -17.10
CA GLY A 437 20.02 10.95 -18.35
C GLY A 437 20.16 9.88 -19.44
N GLY A 438 19.52 8.72 -19.27
CA GLY A 438 19.53 7.63 -20.25
C GLY A 438 18.37 7.72 -21.24
N LEU A 439 18.57 7.16 -22.44
CA LEU A 439 17.46 6.79 -23.34
C LEU A 439 16.64 5.65 -22.70
N LEU A 440 15.34 5.58 -22.99
CA LEU A 440 14.50 4.44 -22.59
C LEU A 440 15.08 3.15 -23.20
N ARG A 441 15.61 2.26 -22.36
CA ARG A 441 16.32 1.04 -22.81
C ARG A 441 15.39 -0.17 -22.74
N GLN A 442 15.29 -0.84 -23.89
CA GLN A 442 14.60 -2.11 -24.19
C GLN A 442 13.14 -2.28 -23.70
N PRO A 443 12.25 -2.79 -24.56
CA PRO A 443 10.86 -3.07 -24.18
C PRO A 443 10.76 -4.27 -23.21
N PHE A 444 10.17 -4.06 -22.03
CA PHE A 444 9.83 -5.14 -21.07
C PHE A 444 8.70 -6.00 -21.63
N ARG A 445 8.96 -7.24 -22.02
CA ARG A 445 7.92 -8.11 -22.60
C ARG A 445 7.19 -8.96 -21.56
N THR A 446 7.84 -9.24 -20.44
CA THR A 446 7.35 -10.18 -19.43
C THR A 446 7.08 -9.48 -18.10
N THR A 447 6.23 -10.10 -17.26
CA THR A 447 5.91 -9.59 -15.93
C THR A 447 7.17 -9.58 -15.07
N THR A 448 7.96 -10.65 -15.13
CA THR A 448 9.20 -10.80 -14.38
C THR A 448 10.19 -9.70 -14.71
N ALA A 449 10.32 -9.32 -15.98
CA ALA A 449 11.23 -8.24 -16.39
C ALA A 449 10.86 -6.88 -15.78
N VAL A 450 9.57 -6.58 -15.66
CA VAL A 450 9.08 -5.35 -15.01
C VAL A 450 9.44 -5.32 -13.53
N TYR A 451 9.30 -6.45 -12.82
CA TYR A 451 9.61 -6.54 -11.38
C TYR A 451 11.11 -6.52 -11.12
N THR A 452 11.92 -7.22 -11.93
CA THR A 452 13.38 -7.17 -11.83
C THR A 452 13.91 -5.75 -12.07
N LEU A 453 13.36 -5.04 -13.04
CA LEU A 453 13.74 -3.66 -13.28
C LEU A 453 13.43 -2.77 -12.08
N TYR A 454 12.24 -2.94 -11.49
CA TYR A 454 11.86 -2.20 -10.29
C TYR A 454 12.80 -2.48 -9.12
N LEU A 455 13.17 -3.74 -8.89
CA LEU A 455 14.17 -4.13 -7.90
C LEU A 455 15.49 -3.39 -8.13
N LEU A 456 15.98 -3.33 -9.37
CA LEU A 456 17.20 -2.59 -9.69
C LEU A 456 17.04 -1.09 -9.43
N SER A 457 15.88 -0.54 -9.76
CA SER A 457 15.50 0.86 -9.51
C SER A 457 15.58 1.22 -8.02
N LEU A 458 15.25 0.27 -7.13
CA LEU A 458 15.39 0.44 -5.68
C LEU A 458 16.84 0.34 -5.20
N MET A 459 17.67 -0.43 -5.90
CA MET A 459 19.07 -0.69 -5.54
C MET A 459 20.04 0.36 -6.09
N GLN A 460 19.63 1.17 -7.07
CA GLN A 460 20.49 2.24 -7.61
C GLN A 460 20.70 3.35 -6.57
N PRO A 461 21.95 3.83 -6.38
CA PRO A 461 22.23 4.93 -5.47
C PRO A 461 21.53 6.20 -5.95
N LYS A 462 20.57 6.70 -5.16
CA LYS A 462 19.91 7.98 -5.46
C LYS A 462 20.89 9.12 -5.14
N PRO A 463 20.92 10.20 -5.94
CA PRO A 463 21.79 11.34 -5.68
C PRO A 463 21.47 11.95 -4.30
N GLY A 464 22.50 12.09 -3.46
CA GLY A 464 22.40 12.67 -2.11
C GLY A 464 22.20 11.69 -0.96
N THR A 465 21.98 10.39 -1.21
CA THR A 465 21.98 9.35 -0.17
C THR A 465 23.34 8.66 -0.10
N PRO A 466 23.90 8.38 1.09
CA PRO A 466 25.06 7.52 1.19
C PRO A 466 24.72 6.18 0.53
N THR A 467 25.56 5.75 -0.41
CA THR A 467 25.48 4.44 -1.04
C THR A 467 25.23 3.41 0.05
N LEU A 468 24.21 2.55 -0.08
CA LEU A 468 24.03 1.42 0.85
C LEU A 468 25.35 0.62 0.83
N LYS A 469 26.19 0.85 1.83
CA LYS A 469 27.50 0.20 2.00
C LYS A 469 27.38 -1.18 2.67
N CYS A 470 26.19 -1.53 3.16
CA CYS A 470 25.93 -2.83 3.75
C CYS A 470 25.30 -3.76 2.70
N PRO A 471 25.84 -4.97 2.45
CA PRO A 471 25.18 -5.94 1.59
C PRO A 471 23.85 -6.32 2.24
N LEU A 472 22.76 -5.86 1.65
CA LEU A 472 21.42 -6.26 2.06
C LEU A 472 21.39 -7.78 2.25
N ASN A 473 20.87 -8.27 3.37
CA ASN A 473 20.60 -9.71 3.54
C ASN A 473 19.40 -10.12 2.67
N HIS A 474 19.60 -10.06 1.36
CA HIS A 474 18.62 -10.39 0.33
C HIS A 474 18.11 -11.83 0.47
N ARG A 475 18.92 -12.74 1.01
CA ARG A 475 18.51 -14.11 1.38
C ARG A 475 17.45 -14.09 2.46
N GLY A 476 17.68 -13.34 3.54
CA GLY A 476 16.69 -13.12 4.60
C GLY A 476 15.39 -12.55 4.03
N LEU A 477 15.47 -11.55 3.14
CA LEU A 477 14.29 -10.94 2.52
C LEU A 477 13.49 -11.94 1.67
N CYS A 478 14.17 -12.73 0.84
CA CYS A 478 13.53 -13.77 0.02
C CYS A 478 12.93 -14.88 0.89
N SER A 479 13.62 -15.26 1.97
CA SER A 479 13.14 -16.27 2.92
C SER A 479 11.90 -15.81 3.69
N LEU A 480 11.88 -14.56 4.17
CA LEU A 480 10.71 -13.94 4.79
C LEU A 480 9.50 -13.93 3.83
N ALA A 481 9.76 -13.62 2.56
CA ALA A 481 8.73 -13.60 1.53
C ALA A 481 8.10 -14.98 1.29
N ALA A 482 8.95 -16.02 1.17
CA ALA A 482 8.52 -17.39 1.01
C ALA A 482 7.74 -17.90 2.23
N ASP A 483 8.26 -17.72 3.45
CA ASP A 483 7.57 -18.11 4.67
C ASP A 483 6.21 -17.41 4.81
N GLY A 484 6.17 -16.10 4.56
CA GLY A 484 4.93 -15.35 4.54
C GLY A 484 3.94 -15.87 3.51
N LEU A 485 4.39 -16.27 2.31
CA LEU A 485 3.49 -16.78 1.27
C LEU A 485 2.86 -18.12 1.69
N TRP A 486 3.65 -19.06 2.22
CA TRP A 486 3.16 -20.36 2.69
C TRP A 486 2.24 -20.26 3.91
N ASN A 487 2.53 -19.32 4.81
CA ASN A 487 1.72 -19.07 6.00
C ASN A 487 0.55 -18.10 5.73
N GLN A 488 0.34 -17.68 4.48
CA GLN A 488 -0.66 -16.67 4.09
C GLN A 488 -0.57 -15.38 4.92
N LYS A 489 0.66 -15.00 5.28
CA LYS A 489 1.02 -13.85 6.11
C LYS A 489 1.61 -12.74 5.23
N ILE A 490 0.96 -11.58 5.27
CA ILE A 490 1.31 -10.38 4.47
C ILE A 490 1.90 -9.27 5.37
N LEU A 491 1.78 -9.43 6.69
CA LEU A 491 2.24 -8.49 7.71
C LEU A 491 3.25 -9.20 8.61
N PHE A 492 4.44 -8.62 8.74
CA PHE A 492 5.54 -9.18 9.52
C PHE A 492 5.84 -8.30 10.73
N GLU A 493 6.09 -8.95 11.86
CA GLU A 493 6.56 -8.30 13.08
C GLU A 493 8.09 -8.21 13.07
N GLU A 494 8.65 -7.39 13.94
CA GLU A 494 10.10 -7.30 14.12
C GLU A 494 10.73 -8.66 14.48
N GLN A 495 10.00 -9.50 15.23
CA GLN A 495 10.41 -10.87 15.52
C GLN A 495 10.49 -11.75 14.26
N ASP A 496 9.61 -11.54 13.28
CA ASP A 496 9.68 -12.30 12.03
C ASP A 496 10.90 -11.88 11.21
N LEU A 497 11.20 -10.59 11.15
CA LEU A 497 12.41 -10.09 10.50
C LEU A 497 13.67 -10.69 11.14
N GLN A 498 13.74 -10.68 12.48
CA GLN A 498 14.86 -11.25 13.23
C GLN A 498 15.05 -12.75 12.96
N LYS A 499 13.96 -13.54 12.84
CA LYS A 499 14.03 -14.96 12.46
C LYS A 499 14.73 -15.15 11.11
N HIS A 500 14.54 -14.25 10.16
CA HIS A 500 15.19 -14.33 8.85
C HIS A 500 16.51 -13.53 8.77
N GLY A 501 17.06 -13.09 9.90
CA GLY A 501 18.33 -12.36 9.96
C GLY A 501 18.25 -10.97 9.33
N LEU A 502 17.09 -10.32 9.42
CA LEU A 502 16.86 -8.96 8.93
C LEU A 502 16.75 -7.99 10.11
N ASP A 503 17.40 -6.84 9.98
CA ASP A 503 17.15 -5.67 10.83
C ASP A 503 16.15 -4.73 10.11
N GLY A 504 15.26 -4.08 10.87
CA GLY A 504 14.25 -3.16 10.35
C GLY A 504 14.84 -1.98 9.58
N VAL A 505 16.08 -1.58 9.89
CA VAL A 505 16.79 -0.51 9.18
C VAL A 505 17.23 -0.95 7.78
N ASP A 506 17.69 -2.20 7.65
CA ASP A 506 18.26 -2.74 6.41
C ASP A 506 17.20 -2.98 5.32
N VAL A 507 15.95 -3.22 5.70
CA VAL A 507 14.87 -3.59 4.77
C VAL A 507 13.94 -2.45 4.39
N SER A 508 14.18 -1.25 4.89
CA SER A 508 13.34 -0.05 4.68
C SER A 508 13.13 0.32 3.20
N ALA A 509 14.03 -0.09 2.30
CA ALA A 509 13.88 0.10 0.85
C ALA A 509 12.88 -0.88 0.19
N PHE A 510 12.58 -2.00 0.84
CA PHE A 510 11.78 -3.11 0.30
C PHE A 510 10.47 -3.34 1.04
N LEU A 511 10.47 -3.03 2.33
CA LEU A 511 9.32 -3.21 3.21
C LEU A 511 8.81 -1.85 3.66
N ASN A 512 7.52 -1.64 3.50
CA ASN A 512 6.81 -0.54 4.13
C ASN A 512 6.77 -0.80 5.64
N VAL A 513 7.27 0.18 6.40
CA VAL A 513 7.16 0.18 7.85
C VAL A 513 5.87 0.89 8.22
N THR A 514 5.06 0.24 9.03
CA THR A 514 3.90 0.88 9.63
C THR A 514 4.07 0.82 11.15
N ILE A 515 4.19 2.01 11.75
CA ILE A 515 4.42 2.18 13.18
C ILE A 515 3.06 2.34 13.86
N PHE A 516 2.81 1.52 14.87
CA PHE A 516 1.59 1.61 15.69
C PHE A 516 1.96 1.93 17.13
N GLN A 517 1.26 2.90 17.69
CA GLN A 517 1.43 3.28 19.09
C GLN A 517 0.37 2.56 19.93
N LYS A 518 0.82 1.77 20.89
CA LYS A 518 -0.03 1.08 21.87
C LYS A 518 0.30 1.63 23.25
N ASP A 519 -0.47 2.61 23.72
CA ASP A 519 -0.44 3.27 25.03
C ASP A 519 0.94 3.83 25.47
N ILE A 520 1.99 3.01 25.54
CA ILE A 520 3.38 3.32 25.92
C ILE A 520 4.41 2.69 24.95
N ASP A 521 4.10 1.58 24.27
CA ASP A 521 5.01 0.86 23.37
C ASP A 521 4.70 1.13 21.88
N CYS A 522 5.75 1.24 21.07
CA CYS A 522 5.63 1.36 19.60
C CYS A 522 5.89 -0.01 18.96
N GLU A 523 4.86 -0.65 18.42
CA GLU A 523 5.02 -1.87 17.62
C GLU A 523 5.21 -1.50 16.14
N LYS A 524 6.35 -1.93 15.58
CA LYS A 524 6.64 -1.77 14.14
C LYS A 524 6.25 -3.03 13.40
N PHE A 525 5.48 -2.85 12.33
CA PHE A 525 5.21 -3.92 11.40
C PHE A 525 5.73 -3.59 10.01
N TYR A 526 6.07 -4.65 9.29
CA TYR A 526 6.71 -4.59 8.00
C TYR A 526 5.84 -5.31 6.98
N SER A 527 5.81 -4.82 5.75
CA SER A 527 5.21 -5.55 4.65
C SER A 527 5.76 -5.15 3.31
N PHE A 528 5.77 -6.09 2.38
CA PHE A 528 6.08 -5.78 1.00
C PHE A 528 5.10 -4.73 0.47
N ILE A 529 5.61 -3.88 -0.43
CA ILE A 529 4.85 -2.83 -1.10
C ILE A 529 3.55 -3.36 -1.72
N HIS A 530 3.56 -4.64 -2.14
CA HIS A 530 2.41 -5.36 -2.65
C HIS A 530 2.62 -6.87 -2.52
N LEU A 531 1.55 -7.68 -2.49
CA LEU A 531 1.67 -9.15 -2.45
C LEU A 531 2.49 -9.68 -3.63
N SER A 532 2.34 -9.11 -4.82
CA SER A 532 3.14 -9.54 -5.98
C SER A 532 4.64 -9.35 -5.82
N PHE A 533 5.08 -8.39 -4.99
CA PHE A 533 6.50 -8.29 -4.64
C PHE A 533 6.92 -9.39 -3.66
N GLN A 534 6.05 -9.73 -2.71
CA GLN A 534 6.27 -10.89 -1.85
C GLN A 534 6.36 -12.19 -2.68
N GLU A 535 5.48 -12.39 -3.65
CA GLU A 535 5.51 -13.54 -4.57
C GLU A 535 6.78 -13.55 -5.45
N PHE A 536 7.22 -12.37 -5.92
CA PHE A 536 8.47 -12.23 -6.66
C PHE A 536 9.70 -12.59 -5.81
N PHE A 537 9.80 -12.07 -4.59
CA PHE A 537 10.91 -12.41 -3.67
C PHE A 537 10.82 -13.87 -3.18
N ALA A 538 9.62 -14.43 -3.06
CA ALA A 538 9.43 -15.86 -2.79
C ALA A 538 9.96 -16.71 -3.95
N ALA A 539 9.74 -16.33 -5.21
CA ALA A 539 10.32 -17.02 -6.37
C ALA A 539 11.86 -16.96 -6.35
N MET A 540 12.42 -15.81 -5.98
CA MET A 540 13.86 -15.62 -5.82
C MET A 540 14.46 -16.56 -4.76
N HIS A 541 13.75 -16.83 -3.66
CA HIS A 541 14.21 -17.75 -2.61
C HIS A 541 14.60 -19.13 -3.16
N TYR A 542 13.87 -19.60 -4.16
CA TYR A 542 14.02 -20.94 -4.73
C TYR A 542 15.16 -21.09 -5.75
N ILE A 543 15.66 -19.99 -6.32
CA ILE A 543 16.69 -20.02 -7.37
C ILE A 543 18.07 -19.58 -6.91
N LEU A 544 18.18 -19.01 -5.72
CA LEU A 544 19.35 -18.27 -5.27
C LEU A 544 20.38 -19.18 -4.54
N GLU A 545 21.68 -19.11 -4.89
CA GLU A 545 22.76 -20.02 -4.43
C GLU A 545 23.45 -19.62 -3.09
N GLY A 546 23.56 -20.52 -2.10
CA GLY A 546 24.44 -20.39 -0.92
C GLY A 546 23.83 -19.81 0.38
N GLY A 547 24.24 -20.37 1.53
CA GLY A 547 23.91 -19.98 2.93
C GLY A 547 22.94 -20.93 3.64
N GLU A 548 23.07 -21.14 4.96
CA GLU A 548 22.15 -21.99 5.75
C GLU A 548 20.69 -21.69 5.39
N ARG A 549 19.89 -22.72 5.07
CA ARG A 549 18.44 -22.57 4.92
C ARG A 549 17.97 -21.84 6.18
N GLY A 550 17.46 -20.62 6.01
CA GLY A 550 16.98 -19.82 7.13
C GLY A 550 15.95 -20.60 7.95
N PRO A 551 15.62 -20.17 9.17
CA PRO A 551 14.66 -20.86 10.02
C PRO A 551 13.30 -20.87 9.32
N GLY A 552 12.94 -22.01 8.76
CA GLY A 552 11.71 -22.22 8.02
C GLY A 552 11.58 -23.70 7.68
N PRO A 553 10.36 -24.21 7.44
CA PRO A 553 10.20 -25.59 6.98
C PRO A 553 11.06 -25.78 5.73
N GLU A 554 11.68 -26.94 5.53
CA GLU A 554 12.38 -27.28 4.29
C GLU A 554 11.38 -27.28 3.11
N GLN A 555 11.08 -26.09 2.59
CA GLN A 555 10.18 -25.89 1.47
C GLN A 555 11.00 -26.14 0.20
N THR A 556 10.99 -27.38 -0.28
CA THR A 556 11.67 -27.77 -1.51
C THR A 556 10.91 -27.29 -2.74
N MET A 557 11.65 -27.06 -3.84
CA MET A 557 11.10 -26.77 -5.17
C MET A 557 9.99 -27.75 -5.56
N THR A 558 10.19 -29.03 -5.29
CA THR A 558 9.22 -30.09 -5.57
C THR A 558 7.87 -29.83 -4.91
N ARG A 559 7.85 -29.35 -3.66
CA ARG A 559 6.61 -29.02 -2.94
C ARG A 559 5.90 -27.83 -3.58
N LEU A 560 6.65 -26.76 -3.91
CA LEU A 560 6.13 -25.59 -4.62
C LEU A 560 5.42 -26.01 -5.92
N LEU A 561 6.10 -26.81 -6.75
CA LEU A 561 5.58 -27.22 -8.05
C LEU A 561 4.39 -28.20 -7.92
N THR A 562 4.38 -29.05 -6.90
CA THR A 562 3.28 -29.97 -6.61
C THR A 562 2.01 -29.23 -6.21
N GLU A 563 2.11 -28.27 -5.28
CA GLU A 563 0.98 -27.45 -4.81
C GLU A 563 0.46 -26.47 -5.89
N TYR A 564 1.34 -26.03 -6.78
CA TYR A 564 0.95 -25.21 -7.92
C TYR A 564 0.11 -26.00 -8.92
N GLY A 565 0.56 -27.17 -9.35
CA GLY A 565 -0.26 -28.08 -10.14
C GLY A 565 -0.81 -27.53 -11.47
N PHE A 566 -0.17 -26.53 -12.10
CA PHE A 566 -0.70 -25.79 -13.27
C PHE A 566 -2.02 -25.05 -13.02
N SER A 567 -2.41 -24.84 -11.76
CA SER A 567 -3.68 -24.19 -11.43
C SER A 567 -3.53 -22.67 -11.37
N GLU A 568 -4.26 -21.95 -12.23
CA GLU A 568 -4.43 -20.48 -12.16
C GLU A 568 -4.98 -20.02 -10.81
N ARG A 569 -5.72 -20.89 -10.12
CA ARG A 569 -6.33 -20.60 -8.82
C ARG A 569 -5.38 -20.85 -7.64
N SER A 570 -4.20 -21.41 -7.89
CA SER A 570 -3.20 -21.60 -6.85
C SER A 570 -2.69 -20.26 -6.36
N PHE A 571 -2.54 -20.10 -5.05
CA PHE A 571 -1.87 -18.93 -4.45
C PHE A 571 -0.39 -18.85 -4.83
N LEU A 572 0.16 -19.90 -5.46
CA LEU A 572 1.53 -19.99 -5.95
C LEU A 572 1.67 -19.65 -7.44
N ALA A 573 0.57 -19.45 -8.18
CA ALA A 573 0.59 -19.30 -9.63
C ALA A 573 1.53 -18.18 -10.09
N LEU A 574 1.44 -16.99 -9.50
CA LEU A 574 2.31 -15.87 -9.85
C LEU A 574 3.76 -16.09 -9.42
N THR A 575 3.98 -16.79 -8.30
CA THR A 575 5.33 -17.16 -7.82
C THR A 575 6.01 -18.10 -8.81
N VAL A 576 5.30 -19.13 -9.31
CA VAL A 576 5.83 -20.04 -10.33
C VAL A 576 6.02 -19.31 -11.66
N ARG A 577 5.13 -18.39 -12.03
CA ARG A 577 5.30 -17.57 -13.22
C ARG A 577 6.59 -16.73 -13.15
N PHE A 578 6.87 -16.09 -12.00
CA PHE A 578 8.14 -15.40 -11.77
C PHE A 578 9.34 -16.35 -11.81
N LEU A 579 9.22 -17.55 -11.25
CA LEU A 579 10.26 -18.57 -11.30
C LEU A 579 10.70 -18.85 -12.75
N PHE A 580 9.76 -19.06 -13.67
CA PHE A 580 10.09 -19.26 -15.10
C PHE A 580 10.85 -18.07 -15.70
N GLY A 581 10.38 -16.84 -15.45
CA GLY A 581 11.04 -15.65 -15.99
C GLY A 581 12.45 -15.42 -15.41
N LEU A 582 12.67 -15.78 -14.15
CA LEU A 582 13.97 -15.66 -13.50
C LEU A 582 14.98 -16.73 -13.95
N LEU A 583 14.49 -17.84 -14.51
CA LEU A 583 15.32 -18.91 -15.10
C LEU A 583 15.75 -18.63 -16.55
N ASN A 584 15.31 -17.49 -17.13
CA ASN A 584 15.83 -17.01 -18.41
C ASN A 584 17.34 -16.69 -18.29
N GLY A 585 18.13 -17.17 -19.25
CA GLY A 585 19.58 -17.03 -19.23
C GLY A 585 20.07 -15.57 -19.25
N GLU A 586 19.42 -14.70 -20.03
CA GLU A 586 19.76 -13.28 -20.08
C GLU A 586 19.40 -12.58 -18.76
N MET A 587 18.21 -12.85 -18.22
CA MET A 587 17.76 -12.30 -16.93
C MET A 587 18.68 -12.71 -15.78
N ARG A 588 19.06 -13.99 -15.74
CA ARG A 588 20.02 -14.51 -14.77
C ARG A 588 21.36 -13.80 -14.88
N SER A 589 21.93 -13.75 -16.09
CA SER A 589 23.21 -13.08 -16.33
C SER A 589 23.15 -11.61 -15.92
N TYR A 590 22.02 -10.96 -16.17
CA TYR A 590 21.76 -9.57 -15.80
C TYR A 590 21.70 -9.39 -14.27
N LEU A 591 20.99 -10.24 -13.54
CA LEU A 591 20.94 -10.23 -12.07
C LEU A 591 22.32 -10.50 -11.44
N GLU A 592 23.05 -11.50 -11.94
CA GLU A 592 24.40 -11.82 -11.49
C GLU A 592 25.36 -10.65 -11.72
N LYS A 593 25.28 -9.99 -12.87
CA LYS A 593 26.13 -8.85 -13.22
C LYS A 593 25.84 -7.60 -12.40
N HIS A 594 24.57 -7.29 -12.15
CA HIS A 594 24.16 -6.03 -11.54
C HIS A 594 23.94 -6.09 -10.03
N LEU A 595 23.58 -7.26 -9.49
CA LEU A 595 23.29 -7.44 -8.06
C LEU A 595 24.23 -8.43 -7.38
N CYS A 596 25.08 -9.15 -8.14
CA CYS A 596 25.92 -10.25 -7.62
C CYS A 596 25.10 -11.40 -6.99
N TRP A 597 23.83 -11.54 -7.38
CA TRP A 597 22.94 -12.59 -6.90
C TRP A 597 23.12 -13.83 -7.78
N LYS A 598 23.91 -14.79 -7.31
CA LYS A 598 24.13 -16.07 -8.00
C LYS A 598 22.89 -16.95 -7.94
N THR A 599 22.53 -17.55 -9.07
CA THR A 599 21.42 -18.50 -9.14
C THR A 599 21.91 -19.94 -9.36
N LEU A 600 21.08 -20.92 -8.99
CA LEU A 600 21.35 -22.34 -9.07
C LEU A 600 21.08 -22.84 -10.50
N PRO A 601 22.11 -23.29 -11.26
CA PRO A 601 21.91 -23.77 -12.63
C PRO A 601 21.02 -25.01 -12.76
N HIS A 602 20.97 -25.85 -11.73
CA HIS A 602 20.20 -27.11 -11.76
C HIS A 602 18.69 -26.91 -11.68
N VAL A 603 18.22 -25.77 -11.16
CA VAL A 603 16.78 -25.52 -10.95
C VAL A 603 15.99 -25.60 -12.27
N LYS A 604 16.59 -25.15 -13.37
CA LYS A 604 15.97 -25.25 -14.69
C LYS A 604 15.80 -26.69 -15.16
N MET A 605 16.75 -27.57 -14.82
CA MET A 605 16.65 -29.00 -15.11
C MET A 605 15.59 -29.67 -14.23
N GLU A 606 15.55 -29.37 -12.94
CA GLU A 606 14.50 -29.88 -12.02
C GLU A 606 13.10 -29.48 -12.48
N LEU A 607 12.93 -28.23 -12.95
CA LEU A 607 11.68 -27.75 -13.49
C LEU A 607 11.24 -28.55 -14.73
N LEU A 608 12.19 -28.84 -15.63
CA LEU A 608 11.92 -29.64 -16.83
C LEU A 608 11.55 -31.10 -16.47
N GLU A 609 12.29 -31.70 -15.55
CA GLU A 609 12.01 -33.06 -15.06
C GLU A 609 10.62 -33.15 -14.41
N TRP A 610 10.22 -32.13 -13.65
CA TRP A 610 8.88 -32.05 -13.07
C TRP A 610 7.79 -32.00 -14.15
N ILE A 611 7.95 -31.15 -15.18
CA ILE A 611 7.00 -31.07 -16.31
C ILE A 611 6.86 -32.43 -17.00
N GLN A 612 7.98 -33.10 -17.27
CA GLN A 612 7.99 -34.42 -17.90
C GLN A 612 7.36 -35.50 -17.01
N SER A 613 7.62 -35.45 -15.70
CA SER A 613 7.01 -36.36 -14.73
C SER A 613 5.48 -36.20 -14.73
N LYS A 614 5.01 -34.96 -14.75
CA LYS A 614 3.58 -34.65 -14.74
C LYS A 614 2.87 -35.11 -16.01
N ALA A 615 3.49 -34.95 -17.18
CA ALA A 615 2.96 -35.50 -18.43
C ALA A 615 2.89 -37.04 -18.39
N ARG A 616 3.84 -37.72 -17.72
CA ARG A 616 3.79 -39.18 -17.55
C ARG A 616 2.68 -39.62 -16.60
N SER A 617 2.35 -38.84 -15.57
CA SER A 617 1.30 -39.19 -14.61
C SER A 617 -0.11 -38.86 -15.08
N GLU A 618 -0.31 -37.73 -15.76
CA GLU A 618 -1.64 -37.23 -16.18
C GLU A 618 -1.97 -37.59 -17.64
N GLY A 619 -1.00 -38.11 -18.39
CA GLY A 619 -1.12 -38.48 -19.80
C GLY A 619 -0.60 -37.41 -20.76
N SER A 620 -0.54 -37.76 -22.05
CA SER A 620 0.02 -36.90 -23.10
C SER A 620 -0.90 -35.74 -23.53
N THR A 621 -2.01 -35.51 -22.83
CA THR A 621 -2.97 -34.44 -23.14
C THR A 621 -2.91 -33.35 -22.07
N LEU A 622 -2.48 -32.15 -22.46
CA LEU A 622 -2.50 -30.97 -21.60
C LEU A 622 -3.78 -30.17 -21.86
N GLN A 623 -4.74 -30.26 -20.94
CA GLN A 623 -5.99 -29.49 -21.02
C GLN A 623 -6.21 -28.60 -19.80
N GLN A 624 -6.10 -29.16 -18.60
CA GLN A 624 -6.30 -28.41 -17.37
C GLN A 624 -5.09 -27.51 -17.08
N GLY A 625 -5.33 -26.21 -16.88
CA GLY A 625 -4.25 -25.26 -16.55
C GLY A 625 -3.32 -24.91 -17.72
N SER A 626 -3.68 -25.27 -18.94
CA SER A 626 -2.84 -25.08 -20.13
C SER A 626 -2.52 -23.61 -20.41
N LEU A 627 -3.48 -22.70 -20.20
CA LEU A 627 -3.29 -21.26 -20.38
C LEU A 627 -2.32 -20.66 -19.34
N GLU A 628 -2.43 -21.06 -18.07
CA GLU A 628 -1.45 -20.70 -17.04
C GLU A 628 -0.06 -21.21 -17.39
N PHE A 629 0.02 -22.48 -17.80
CA PHE A 629 1.31 -23.07 -18.15
C PHE A 629 1.94 -22.35 -19.35
N PHE A 630 1.14 -22.00 -20.35
CA PHE A 630 1.57 -21.16 -21.47
C PHE A 630 2.04 -19.79 -20.99
N SER A 631 1.37 -19.19 -20.00
CA SER A 631 1.79 -17.92 -19.39
C SER A 631 3.13 -18.05 -18.67
N CYS A 632 3.40 -19.16 -17.98
CA CYS A 632 4.72 -19.46 -17.40
C CYS A 632 5.79 -19.66 -18.48
N LEU A 633 5.49 -20.42 -19.54
CA LEU A 633 6.39 -20.61 -20.68
C LEU A 633 6.67 -19.31 -21.44
N TYR A 634 5.71 -18.38 -21.47
CA TYR A 634 5.96 -17.06 -22.01
C TYR A 634 7.00 -16.30 -21.17
N GLU A 635 7.00 -16.40 -19.84
CA GLU A 635 7.95 -15.65 -19.02
C GLU A 635 9.42 -16.04 -19.25
N ILE A 636 9.72 -17.31 -19.54
CA ILE A 636 11.12 -17.76 -19.76
C ILE A 636 11.71 -17.24 -21.07
N GLN A 637 10.89 -16.88 -22.07
CA GLN A 637 11.31 -16.33 -23.38
C GLN A 637 12.40 -17.15 -24.12
N GLU A 638 12.53 -18.44 -23.84
CA GLU A 638 13.53 -19.32 -24.47
C GLU A 638 12.85 -20.45 -25.27
N GLU A 639 12.88 -20.34 -26.60
CA GLU A 639 12.17 -21.26 -27.50
C GLU A 639 12.62 -22.73 -27.34
N GLU A 640 13.90 -22.98 -27.11
CA GLU A 640 14.43 -24.35 -26.92
C GLU A 640 13.89 -25.00 -25.65
N PHE A 641 13.80 -24.25 -24.54
CA PHE A 641 13.22 -24.76 -23.31
C PHE A 641 11.73 -25.04 -23.49
N ILE A 642 11.01 -24.15 -24.18
CA ILE A 642 9.57 -24.31 -24.45
C ILE A 642 9.33 -25.57 -25.29
N GLN A 643 10.16 -25.81 -26.31
CA GLN A 643 10.13 -27.05 -27.10
C GLN A 643 10.30 -28.30 -26.23
N GLN A 644 11.30 -28.31 -25.34
CA GLN A 644 11.55 -29.44 -24.46
C GLN A 644 10.41 -29.65 -23.45
N ALA A 645 9.88 -28.57 -22.88
CA ALA A 645 8.80 -28.59 -21.91
C ALA A 645 7.48 -29.08 -22.53
N LEU A 646 7.22 -28.76 -23.79
CA LEU A 646 6.00 -29.19 -24.51
C LEU A 646 6.14 -30.55 -25.19
N SER A 647 7.36 -31.06 -25.37
CA SER A 647 7.63 -32.36 -26.02
C SER A 647 6.89 -33.58 -25.44
N PRO A 648 6.61 -33.68 -24.12
CA PRO A 648 5.90 -34.82 -23.56
C PRO A 648 4.40 -34.83 -23.90
N PHE A 649 3.85 -33.70 -24.34
CA PHE A 649 2.43 -33.56 -24.65
C PHE A 649 2.18 -33.73 -26.15
N GLN A 650 1.31 -34.68 -26.50
CA GLN A 650 0.89 -34.93 -27.87
C GLN A 650 -0.31 -34.07 -28.26
N VAL A 651 -1.20 -33.79 -27.30
CA VAL A 651 -2.39 -32.97 -27.50
C VAL A 651 -2.35 -31.84 -26.49
N VAL A 652 -2.45 -30.60 -26.97
CA VAL A 652 -2.56 -29.42 -26.10
C VAL A 652 -3.87 -28.72 -26.41
N VAL A 653 -4.69 -28.54 -25.39
CA VAL A 653 -5.99 -27.86 -25.47
C VAL A 653 -5.93 -26.60 -24.62
N VAL A 654 -5.85 -25.45 -25.27
CA VAL A 654 -5.91 -24.14 -24.60
C VAL A 654 -7.31 -23.56 -24.81
N GLY A 655 -8.05 -23.48 -23.70
CA GLY A 655 -9.40 -22.97 -23.66
C GLY A 655 -9.48 -21.49 -23.26
N ASP A 656 -10.60 -20.87 -23.60
CA ASP A 656 -11.04 -19.57 -23.09
C ASP A 656 -10.09 -18.39 -23.33
N ILE A 657 -9.33 -18.40 -24.42
CA ILE A 657 -8.45 -17.27 -24.80
C ILE A 657 -9.32 -16.05 -25.13
N ALA A 658 -9.20 -14.98 -24.37
CA ALA A 658 -10.11 -13.84 -24.48
C ALA A 658 -9.40 -12.48 -24.46
N THR A 659 -8.17 -12.42 -23.98
CA THR A 659 -7.40 -11.17 -23.90
C THR A 659 -6.30 -11.12 -24.95
N LYS A 660 -5.93 -9.91 -25.37
CA LYS A 660 -4.80 -9.68 -26.29
C LYS A 660 -3.50 -10.32 -25.77
N MET A 661 -3.28 -10.27 -24.45
CA MET A 661 -2.13 -10.91 -23.80
C MET A 661 -2.18 -12.43 -23.92
N GLU A 662 -3.32 -13.06 -23.63
CA GLU A 662 -3.48 -14.51 -23.76
C GLU A 662 -3.27 -14.95 -25.22
N HIS A 663 -3.74 -14.18 -26.21
CA HIS A 663 -3.46 -14.41 -27.63
C HIS A 663 -1.97 -14.32 -27.96
N MET A 664 -1.26 -13.30 -27.45
CA MET A 664 0.19 -13.15 -27.65
C MET A 664 0.97 -14.31 -27.02
N VAL A 665 0.62 -14.70 -25.79
CA VAL A 665 1.19 -15.83 -25.06
C VAL A 665 0.99 -17.13 -25.85
N CYS A 666 -0.25 -17.39 -26.30
CA CYS A 666 -0.56 -18.58 -27.08
C CYS A 666 0.17 -18.60 -28.42
N SER A 667 0.24 -17.45 -29.12
CA SER A 667 0.97 -17.35 -30.39
C SER A 667 2.47 -17.63 -30.21
N PHE A 668 3.08 -17.10 -29.15
CA PHE A 668 4.50 -17.31 -28.85
C PHE A 668 4.80 -18.78 -28.54
N CYS A 669 4.03 -19.41 -27.65
CA CYS A 669 4.20 -20.82 -27.31
C CYS A 669 3.91 -21.73 -28.51
N ALA A 670 2.86 -21.45 -29.29
CA ALA A 670 2.49 -22.24 -30.47
C ALA A 670 3.58 -22.26 -31.54
N ARG A 671 4.30 -21.14 -31.76
CA ARG A 671 5.45 -21.10 -32.69
C ARG A 671 6.59 -22.03 -32.27
N SER A 672 6.69 -22.29 -30.97
CA SER A 672 7.68 -23.18 -30.39
C SER A 672 7.18 -24.64 -30.28
N CYS A 673 5.92 -24.94 -30.63
CA CYS A 673 5.40 -26.31 -30.64
C CYS A 673 5.85 -27.05 -31.91
N ARG A 674 6.98 -27.76 -31.86
CA ARG A 674 7.43 -28.63 -32.98
C ARG A 674 7.05 -30.10 -32.82
N SER A 675 6.84 -30.55 -31.59
CA SER A 675 6.61 -31.95 -31.21
C SER A 675 5.16 -32.29 -30.88
N VAL A 676 4.32 -31.27 -30.65
CA VAL A 676 2.89 -31.44 -30.33
C VAL A 676 2.17 -31.87 -31.60
N LEU A 677 1.45 -33.00 -31.56
CA LEU A 677 0.71 -33.53 -32.71
C LEU A 677 -0.56 -32.73 -33.00
N VAL A 678 -1.26 -32.27 -31.94
CA VAL A 678 -2.51 -31.52 -32.06
C VAL A 678 -2.55 -30.37 -31.07
N LEU A 679 -2.75 -29.15 -31.57
CA LEU A 679 -2.96 -27.95 -30.77
C LEU A 679 -4.37 -27.39 -31.02
N HIS A 680 -5.22 -27.44 -30.01
CA HIS A 680 -6.54 -26.81 -30.03
C HIS A 680 -6.47 -25.48 -29.28
N LEU A 681 -6.77 -24.38 -29.96
CA LEU A 681 -6.90 -23.04 -29.37
C LEU A 681 -8.36 -22.61 -29.47
N TYR A 682 -9.03 -22.48 -28.32
CA TYR A 682 -10.39 -21.95 -28.23
C TYR A 682 -10.35 -20.55 -27.66
N GLY A 683 -10.85 -19.57 -28.40
CA GLY A 683 -10.83 -18.18 -27.96
C GLY A 683 -11.81 -17.29 -28.70
N ALA A 684 -12.10 -16.14 -28.10
CA ALA A 684 -12.86 -15.08 -28.74
C ALA A 684 -12.00 -14.41 -29.84
N ALA A 685 -12.62 -14.09 -30.98
CA ALA A 685 -11.96 -13.40 -32.07
C ALA A 685 -11.62 -11.96 -31.66
N TYR A 686 -10.38 -11.54 -31.90
CA TYR A 686 -9.92 -10.16 -31.69
C TYR A 686 -9.76 -9.48 -33.05
N SER A 687 -10.56 -8.45 -33.34
CA SER A 687 -10.41 -7.64 -34.56
C SER A 687 -9.42 -6.51 -34.31
N ALA A 688 -8.34 -6.45 -35.08
CA ALA A 688 -7.33 -5.40 -34.99
C ALA A 688 -7.77 -4.06 -35.63
N ASP A 689 -8.92 -4.01 -36.32
CA ASP A 689 -9.20 -2.99 -37.34
C ASP A 689 -10.12 -1.82 -36.91
N GLN A 690 -10.47 -1.65 -35.63
CA GLN A 690 -11.40 -0.56 -35.23
C GLN A 690 -10.80 0.66 -34.54
N GLU A 691 -9.49 0.73 -34.28
CA GLU A 691 -8.91 1.81 -33.46
C GLU A 691 -8.02 2.82 -34.21
N GLY A 692 -8.14 2.87 -35.54
CA GLY A 692 -7.34 3.76 -36.40
C GLY A 692 -8.00 5.06 -36.86
N SER A 693 -9.31 5.26 -36.71
CA SER A 693 -10.01 6.42 -37.29
C SER A 693 -10.50 7.43 -36.25
N SER A 694 -9.59 8.09 -35.55
CA SER A 694 -9.83 9.47 -35.11
C SER A 694 -9.16 10.41 -36.10
N THR A 695 -9.92 10.82 -37.11
CA THR A 695 -9.54 11.89 -38.04
C THR A 695 -9.19 13.15 -37.24
N TRP A 696 -7.93 13.56 -37.31
CA TRP A 696 -7.46 14.88 -36.91
C TRP A 696 -8.25 15.96 -37.69
N PRO A 697 -8.79 17.00 -37.05
CA PRO A 697 -9.37 18.12 -37.80
C PRO A 697 -8.22 18.91 -38.41
N SER A 698 -8.07 18.80 -39.73
CA SER A 698 -7.19 19.64 -40.53
C SER A 698 -7.65 21.10 -40.50
N GLU A 699 -6.65 21.97 -40.45
CA GLU A 699 -6.76 23.42 -40.36
C GLU A 699 -7.71 24.03 -41.40
N THR A 700 -8.50 25.00 -40.94
CA THR A 700 -9.47 25.76 -41.70
C THR A 700 -8.77 26.63 -42.74
N GLN A 701 -8.90 26.28 -44.02
CA GLN A 701 -8.57 27.18 -45.12
C GLN A 701 -9.56 28.34 -45.20
N ALA A 702 -9.03 29.54 -45.40
CA ALA A 702 -9.76 30.80 -45.56
C ALA A 702 -10.73 30.78 -46.75
N PRO A 703 -11.86 31.51 -46.69
CA PRO A 703 -12.80 31.57 -47.81
C PRO A 703 -12.34 32.60 -48.84
N SER A 704 -12.10 32.15 -50.07
CA SER A 704 -12.17 32.98 -51.26
C SER A 704 -13.64 33.22 -51.61
N GLY A 705 -14.07 34.49 -51.55
CA GLY A 705 -15.40 34.89 -52.01
C GLY A 705 -15.50 34.98 -53.54
N PRO A 706 -16.73 35.05 -54.08
CA PRO A 706 -16.96 35.66 -55.38
C PRO A 706 -17.90 36.89 -55.31
N MET A 707 -17.49 37.92 -56.06
CA MET A 707 -18.11 39.22 -56.39
C MET A 707 -18.22 40.29 -55.31
#